data_AF-A0A916CVR1-F1
#
_entry.id   AF-A0A916CVR1-F1
#
_cell.length_a   1.000
_cell.length_b   1.000
_cell.length_c   1.000
_cell.angle_alpha   90.00
_cell.angle_beta   90.00
_cell.angle_gamma   90.00
#
_symmetry.space_group_name_H-M   'P 1'
#
loop_
_entity.id
_entity.type
_entity.pdbx_description
1 polymer ?
#
loop_
_entity_poly.entity_id
_entity_poly.type
_entity_poly.pdbx_seq_one_letter_code
_entity_poly.pdbx_strand_id
1 'polypeptide(L)'
;MKMKGIGTFEQNADKVVLGGVVLVGVGALALQLIAGGSTIKVGTKEVPPGAAFQPVEEEAQRLLARVQSDSPSFPEAPKFTLAGKLALGKDLSRPAWPRVAMGSAPNIGKGDIGAVIATAEYAFPEVPAPSTPVAVAYSATIHPAEGLQNPQLASLLPAQQPFDKAAVSIEFTYSGTELQAALANDPEGPVEPLPRPWWRGQADQGADPVTLIAVEVERELVSGAEGVTPTGSATTILPPLPGRVDSLKVWNDSVKSVGDVPVIVDGIRGVFDEIARPEYYATIAGPTWEQPSKVAERGDSSDKATQVRNTRRKFSEVQRRFDDLTELLSKTPKPDTARRPEPREQPPSRTGGGGKGGSGGPAGGAPSPRTGETRTGNYREIERSLKRTKAELDALAQKLIALGETVEGYEVPAAATDESGLDAAYRPFLDNPSVTMWTHDLTGVPGATYRYRARVVINNPLFDRNLQEGLQKELGKDSLLRGDWSEWSAPVTVDPSNAFFVTSAEDRSEISPRPHATAQIFQFYYGYYRVAQVSLEPGDVVMNDAKLPELRIADMAKLDDMIKKGQMPGAPSAPQAPAAPSRGPGGPGGKSPMGPAPAVRDPGVAPGAAPTPGEKPKIQWPDWMAVELPKTLPLTVDAMLLDVASVPAGDRSKSEAVLRLGNGDIFVKMPEADRQNPLLKKLESSAKEGETQGQDLSIPEPTRSPVFPRRDRQGDRPPGKTGGGGGGGG
;
A
#
# COMPACT_ATOMS: atom_id res chain seq x y z
N MET A 1 -21.38 17.55 -70.70
CA MET A 1 -20.50 16.35 -70.69
C MET A 1 -21.40 15.11 -70.64
N LYS A 2 -21.31 14.21 -71.62
CA LYS A 2 -22.03 12.92 -71.61
C LYS A 2 -21.41 12.05 -70.52
N MET A 3 -22.15 11.75 -69.46
CA MET A 3 -21.68 10.81 -68.44
C MET A 3 -21.58 9.42 -69.07
N LYS A 4 -20.37 8.85 -69.04
CA LYS A 4 -20.03 7.51 -69.50
C LYS A 4 -20.91 6.50 -68.76
N GLY A 5 -21.46 5.55 -69.51
CA GLY A 5 -22.45 4.58 -69.05
C GLY A 5 -21.98 3.80 -67.84
N ILE A 6 -22.73 3.94 -66.75
CA ILE A 6 -22.74 3.00 -65.63
C ILE A 6 -23.36 1.70 -66.17
N GLY A 7 -22.64 0.59 -66.03
CA GLY A 7 -23.11 -0.71 -66.51
C GLY A 7 -24.43 -1.09 -65.84
N THR A 8 -25.29 -1.82 -66.56
CA THR A 8 -26.57 -2.32 -66.03
C THR A 8 -26.43 -3.17 -64.76
N PHE A 9 -25.23 -3.70 -64.49
CA PHE A 9 -24.91 -4.44 -63.28
C PHE A 9 -24.71 -3.51 -62.06
N GLU A 10 -24.02 -2.37 -62.22
CA GLU A 10 -23.86 -1.37 -61.13
C GLU A 10 -25.17 -0.68 -60.78
N GLN A 11 -26.05 -0.45 -61.77
CA GLN A 11 -27.39 0.10 -61.49
C GLN A 11 -28.29 -0.82 -60.66
N ASN A 12 -27.99 -2.12 -60.61
CA ASN A 12 -28.83 -3.11 -59.94
C ASN A 12 -28.11 -3.89 -58.84
N ALA A 13 -26.82 -3.61 -58.58
CA ALA A 13 -26.06 -4.26 -57.51
C ALA A 13 -26.76 -4.08 -56.15
N ASP A 14 -27.31 -2.90 -55.89
CA ASP A 14 -28.08 -2.61 -54.68
C ASP A 14 -29.33 -3.51 -54.55
N LYS A 15 -30.05 -3.75 -55.65
CA LYS A 15 -31.23 -4.63 -55.66
C LYS A 15 -30.88 -6.10 -55.42
N VAL A 16 -29.72 -6.54 -55.90
CA VAL A 16 -29.24 -7.91 -55.68
C VAL A 16 -28.83 -8.11 -54.22
N VAL A 17 -28.15 -7.13 -53.62
CA VAL A 17 -27.80 -7.17 -52.19
C VAL A 17 -29.07 -7.11 -51.33
N LEU A 18 -30.00 -6.20 -51.63
CA LEU A 18 -31.27 -6.09 -50.91
C LEU A 18 -32.09 -7.39 -51.02
N GLY A 19 -32.15 -7.99 -52.21
CA GLY A 19 -32.80 -9.29 -52.42
C GLY A 19 -32.15 -10.41 -51.62
N GLY A 20 -30.82 -10.44 -51.54
CA GLY A 20 -30.07 -11.40 -50.72
C GLY A 20 -30.37 -11.26 -49.22
N VAL A 21 -30.38 -10.03 -48.70
CA VAL A 21 -30.70 -9.76 -47.29
C VAL A 21 -32.14 -10.16 -46.95
N VAL A 22 -33.10 -9.86 -47.81
CA VAL A 22 -34.50 -10.28 -47.62
C VAL A 22 -34.62 -11.80 -47.63
N LEU A 23 -33.92 -12.49 -48.54
CA LEU A 23 -33.98 -13.95 -48.63
C LEU A 23 -33.34 -14.64 -47.42
N VAL A 24 -32.23 -14.10 -46.90
CA VAL A 24 -31.62 -14.55 -45.64
C VAL A 24 -32.55 -14.27 -44.46
N GLY A 25 -33.19 -13.09 -44.41
CA GLY A 25 -34.15 -12.74 -43.36
C GLY A 25 -35.37 -13.65 -43.33
N VAL A 26 -35.95 -13.97 -44.50
CA VAL A 26 -37.06 -14.94 -44.62
C VAL A 26 -36.60 -16.35 -44.26
N GLY A 27 -35.38 -16.74 -44.66
CA GLY A 27 -34.79 -18.03 -44.28
C GLY A 27 -34.59 -18.16 -42.77
N ALA A 28 -34.09 -17.12 -42.11
CA ALA A 28 -33.94 -17.06 -40.66
C ALA A 28 -35.29 -17.10 -39.94
N LEU A 29 -36.30 -16.36 -40.42
CA LEU A 29 -37.66 -16.41 -39.88
C LEU A 29 -38.31 -17.79 -40.06
N ALA A 30 -38.12 -18.44 -41.21
CA ALA A 30 -38.61 -19.78 -41.46
C ALA A 30 -37.91 -20.81 -40.56
N LEU A 31 -36.60 -20.72 -40.36
CA LEU A 31 -35.85 -21.55 -39.43
C LEU A 31 -36.29 -21.31 -37.97
N GLN A 32 -36.57 -20.07 -37.60
CA GLN A 32 -37.02 -19.71 -36.25
C GLN A 32 -38.46 -20.18 -35.98
N LEU A 33 -39.32 -20.25 -37.00
CA LEU A 33 -40.70 -20.73 -36.87
C LEU A 33 -40.85 -22.25 -37.04
N ILE A 34 -39.96 -22.91 -37.79
CA ILE A 34 -40.10 -24.34 -38.15
C ILE A 34 -39.14 -25.24 -37.36
N ALA A 35 -37.91 -24.81 -37.07
CA ALA A 35 -36.88 -25.68 -36.49
C ALA A 35 -36.67 -25.49 -34.97
N GLY A 36 -37.05 -24.33 -34.42
CA GLY A 36 -36.94 -24.03 -32.99
C GLY A 36 -38.31 -23.95 -32.35
N GLY A 37 -38.96 -25.08 -32.09
CA GLY A 37 -40.10 -25.10 -31.17
C GLY A 37 -39.63 -24.52 -29.85
N SER A 38 -40.02 -23.28 -29.52
CA SER A 38 -39.63 -22.63 -28.28
C SER A 38 -40.00 -23.56 -27.14
N THR A 39 -39.04 -24.13 -26.44
CA THR A 39 -39.30 -24.91 -25.23
C THR A 39 -39.22 -23.95 -24.05
N ILE A 40 -40.18 -24.07 -23.13
CA ILE A 40 -40.18 -23.33 -21.87
C ILE A 40 -39.88 -24.35 -20.78
N LYS A 41 -38.91 -24.02 -19.93
CA LYS A 41 -38.55 -24.85 -18.78
C LYS A 41 -39.58 -24.63 -17.67
N VAL A 42 -40.42 -25.63 -17.42
CA VAL A 42 -41.41 -25.64 -16.32
C VAL A 42 -40.92 -26.66 -15.29
N GLY A 43 -40.36 -26.16 -14.19
CA GLY A 43 -39.65 -26.98 -13.21
C GLY A 43 -38.37 -27.60 -13.79
N THR A 44 -38.27 -28.93 -13.77
CA THR A 44 -37.11 -29.67 -14.30
C THR A 44 -37.30 -30.19 -15.73
N LYS A 45 -38.47 -29.96 -16.35
CA LYS A 45 -38.78 -30.44 -17.71
C LYS A 45 -38.86 -29.28 -18.69
N GLU A 46 -38.30 -29.46 -19.88
CA GLU A 46 -38.50 -28.57 -21.01
C GLU A 46 -39.71 -29.04 -21.81
N VAL A 47 -40.72 -28.18 -21.92
CA VAL A 47 -41.97 -28.47 -22.62
C VAL A 47 -42.34 -27.33 -23.57
N PRO A 48 -42.96 -27.63 -24.72
CA PRO A 48 -43.45 -26.58 -25.63
C PRO A 48 -44.57 -25.75 -24.95
N PRO A 49 -44.75 -24.46 -25.29
CA PRO A 49 -45.65 -23.53 -24.63
C PRO A 49 -47.09 -24.04 -24.51
N GLY A 50 -47.59 -24.77 -25.52
CA GLY A 50 -48.92 -25.38 -25.49
C GLY A 50 -49.08 -26.49 -24.45
N ALA A 51 -47.99 -27.12 -24.02
CA ALA A 51 -47.96 -28.14 -22.97
C ALA A 51 -47.46 -27.61 -21.62
N ALA A 52 -47.16 -26.31 -21.49
CA ALA A 52 -46.63 -25.74 -20.26
C ALA A 52 -47.60 -25.83 -19.07
N PHE A 53 -48.91 -25.93 -19.33
CA PHE A 53 -49.94 -26.04 -18.30
C PHE A 53 -50.07 -27.44 -17.69
N GLN A 54 -49.77 -28.50 -18.44
CA GLN A 54 -49.92 -29.87 -17.95
C GLN A 54 -49.07 -30.17 -16.69
N PRO A 55 -47.77 -29.83 -16.65
CA PRO A 55 -46.95 -30.05 -15.45
C PRO A 55 -47.48 -29.28 -14.24
N VAL A 56 -47.97 -28.05 -14.45
CA VAL A 56 -48.51 -27.20 -13.38
C VAL A 56 -49.83 -27.77 -12.86
N GLU A 57 -50.69 -28.28 -13.75
CA GLU A 57 -51.95 -28.92 -13.38
C GLU A 57 -51.72 -30.24 -12.62
N GLU A 58 -50.77 -31.06 -13.06
CA GLU A 58 -50.36 -32.27 -12.34
C GLU A 58 -49.84 -31.95 -10.93
N GLU A 59 -49.01 -30.91 -10.80
CA GLU A 59 -48.41 -30.51 -9.52
C GLU A 59 -49.44 -29.86 -8.58
N ALA A 60 -50.39 -29.09 -9.14
CA ALA A 60 -51.53 -28.55 -8.43
C ALA A 60 -52.48 -29.66 -7.94
N GLN A 61 -52.79 -30.66 -8.77
CA GLN A 61 -53.58 -31.83 -8.36
C GLN A 61 -52.86 -32.65 -7.28
N ARG A 62 -51.53 -32.77 -7.37
CA ARG A 62 -50.70 -33.44 -6.35
C ARG A 62 -50.71 -32.70 -5.02
N LEU A 63 -50.68 -31.37 -5.05
CA LEU A 63 -50.83 -30.52 -3.85
C LEU A 63 -52.24 -30.62 -3.29
N LEU A 64 -53.27 -30.57 -4.13
CA LEU A 64 -54.66 -30.73 -3.72
C LEU A 64 -54.89 -32.10 -3.04
N ALA A 65 -54.32 -33.17 -3.60
CA ALA A 65 -54.38 -34.50 -3.02
C ALA A 65 -53.65 -34.61 -1.67
N ARG A 66 -52.56 -33.85 -1.46
CA ARG A 66 -51.90 -33.77 -0.14
C ARG A 66 -52.74 -33.00 0.87
N VAL A 67 -53.37 -31.91 0.45
CA VAL A 67 -54.25 -31.08 1.30
C VAL A 67 -55.52 -31.84 1.69
N GLN A 68 -56.05 -32.66 0.79
CA GLN A 68 -57.26 -33.46 1.02
C GLN A 68 -56.98 -34.84 1.63
N SER A 69 -55.71 -35.21 1.88
CA SER A 69 -55.41 -36.47 2.57
C SER A 69 -55.86 -36.40 4.04
N ASP A 70 -56.49 -37.46 4.55
CA ASP A 70 -57.00 -37.56 5.93
C ASP A 70 -55.88 -37.54 7.01
N SER A 71 -54.63 -37.32 6.62
CA SER A 71 -53.45 -37.25 7.49
C SER A 71 -52.36 -36.38 6.84
N PRO A 72 -52.53 -35.04 6.77
CA PRO A 72 -51.56 -34.17 6.13
C PRO A 72 -50.23 -34.21 6.89
N SER A 73 -49.18 -34.73 6.26
CA SER A 73 -47.82 -34.61 6.79
C SER A 73 -47.38 -33.15 6.66
N PHE A 74 -47.39 -32.41 7.77
CA PHE A 74 -46.82 -31.07 7.80
C PHE A 74 -45.35 -31.15 7.38
N PRO A 75 -44.86 -30.29 6.45
CA PRO A 75 -43.44 -30.21 6.18
C PRO A 75 -42.74 -29.91 7.51
N GLU A 76 -41.75 -30.73 7.88
CA GLU A 76 -40.88 -30.43 9.02
C GLU A 76 -40.36 -29.02 8.79
N ALA A 77 -40.83 -28.07 9.60
CA ALA A 77 -40.31 -26.72 9.56
C ALA A 77 -38.79 -26.83 9.61
N PRO A 78 -38.04 -26.19 8.69
CA PRO A 78 -36.60 -26.20 8.79
C PRO A 78 -36.28 -25.75 10.20
N LYS A 79 -35.58 -26.59 10.97
CA LYS A 79 -35.18 -26.26 12.33
C LYS A 79 -34.16 -25.12 12.21
N PHE A 80 -34.65 -23.90 12.05
CA PHE A 80 -33.87 -22.68 12.14
C PHE A 80 -33.51 -22.51 13.61
N THR A 81 -32.54 -23.28 14.07
CA THR A 81 -31.90 -22.99 15.34
C THR A 81 -31.04 -21.76 15.11
N LEU A 82 -31.46 -20.60 15.63
CA LEU A 82 -30.62 -19.38 15.73
C LEU A 82 -29.23 -19.70 16.33
N ALA A 83 -29.13 -20.77 17.12
CA ALA A 83 -27.88 -21.31 17.63
C ALA A 83 -26.83 -21.66 16.55
N GLY A 84 -27.25 -22.01 15.33
CA GLY A 84 -26.31 -22.40 14.25
C GLY A 84 -25.58 -21.22 13.59
N LYS A 85 -26.23 -20.04 13.50
CA LYS A 85 -25.59 -18.82 12.97
C LYS A 85 -24.86 -18.01 14.05
N LEU A 86 -25.20 -18.19 15.33
CA LEU A 86 -24.45 -17.59 16.44
C LEU A 86 -23.23 -18.44 16.88
N ALA A 87 -23.07 -19.66 16.35
CA ALA A 87 -22.00 -20.58 16.72
C ALA A 87 -20.64 -20.27 16.07
N LEU A 88 -20.54 -19.30 15.16
CA LEU A 88 -19.24 -18.90 14.56
C LEU A 88 -18.23 -18.34 15.61
N GLY A 89 -18.66 -18.08 16.85
CA GLY A 89 -17.78 -17.68 17.95
C GLY A 89 -17.51 -18.75 19.02
N LYS A 90 -18.00 -20.00 18.86
CA LYS A 90 -18.01 -20.99 19.96
C LYS A 90 -16.86 -22.01 19.96
N ASP A 91 -16.10 -22.13 18.88
CA ASP A 91 -14.96 -23.06 18.79
C ASP A 91 -13.61 -22.48 19.26
N LEU A 92 -13.61 -21.24 19.77
CA LEU A 92 -12.49 -20.76 20.58
C LEU A 92 -12.57 -21.42 21.94
N SER A 93 -11.79 -22.49 22.10
CA SER A 93 -11.56 -23.21 23.35
C SER A 93 -11.02 -22.24 24.41
N ARG A 94 -11.94 -21.55 25.12
CA ARG A 94 -11.57 -20.67 26.24
C ARG A 94 -10.91 -21.54 27.31
N PRO A 95 -9.72 -21.18 27.82
CA PRO A 95 -9.11 -21.91 28.93
C PRO A 95 -10.11 -21.94 30.09
N ALA A 96 -10.36 -23.12 30.64
CA ALA A 96 -11.29 -23.31 31.75
C ALA A 96 -10.73 -22.58 32.98
N TRP A 97 -11.17 -21.34 33.21
CA TRP A 97 -10.89 -20.65 34.46
C TRP A 97 -11.66 -21.38 35.58
N PRO A 98 -11.04 -21.64 36.74
CA PRO A 98 -11.72 -22.28 37.86
C PRO A 98 -12.94 -21.45 38.25
N ARG A 99 -14.14 -21.98 37.98
CA ARG A 99 -15.40 -21.38 38.41
C ARG A 99 -15.45 -21.46 39.93
N VAL A 100 -15.09 -20.38 40.60
CA VAL A 100 -15.43 -20.18 42.01
C VAL A 100 -16.95 -20.11 42.07
N ALA A 101 -17.57 -21.06 42.74
CA ALA A 101 -19.01 -21.07 43.00
C ALA A 101 -19.34 -19.91 43.96
N MET A 102 -19.56 -18.72 43.40
CA MET A 102 -20.27 -17.66 44.09
C MET A 102 -21.69 -18.19 44.34
N GLY A 103 -22.13 -18.19 45.60
CA GLY A 103 -23.42 -18.74 46.01
C GLY A 103 -24.62 -18.13 45.26
N SER A 104 -25.82 -18.59 45.63
CA SER A 104 -27.10 -18.16 45.07
C SER A 104 -27.13 -16.65 44.77
N ALA A 105 -27.39 -16.28 43.51
CA ALA A 105 -27.49 -14.88 43.11
C ALA A 105 -28.45 -14.16 44.06
N PRO A 106 -28.06 -13.04 44.68
CA PRO A 106 -28.97 -12.29 45.53
C PRO A 106 -30.20 -11.94 44.71
N ASN A 107 -31.38 -12.34 45.20
CA ASN A 107 -32.64 -11.88 44.65
C ASN A 107 -32.73 -10.38 44.94
N ILE A 108 -32.28 -9.57 43.97
CA ILE A 108 -32.59 -8.14 43.93
C ILE A 108 -34.11 -8.09 43.75
N GLY A 109 -34.82 -7.95 44.87
CA GLY A 109 -36.25 -7.72 44.87
C GLY A 109 -36.56 -6.51 43.99
N LYS A 110 -37.80 -6.45 43.49
CA LYS A 110 -38.41 -5.28 42.85
C LYS A 110 -38.44 -4.06 43.79
N GLY A 111 -37.27 -3.57 44.21
CA GLY A 111 -37.14 -2.21 44.67
C GLY A 111 -37.42 -1.35 43.46
N ASP A 112 -38.38 -0.44 43.59
CA ASP A 112 -38.44 0.74 42.73
C ASP A 112 -37.05 1.38 42.77
N ILE A 113 -36.22 1.07 41.78
CA ILE A 113 -35.06 1.88 41.46
C ILE A 113 -35.69 3.13 40.84
N GLY A 114 -36.23 3.99 41.70
CA GLY A 114 -36.70 5.30 41.29
C GLY A 114 -35.57 5.90 40.48
N ALA A 115 -35.84 6.16 39.20
CA ALA A 115 -34.84 6.67 38.27
C ALA A 115 -34.20 7.88 38.93
N VAL A 116 -32.97 7.71 39.41
CA VAL A 116 -32.19 8.82 39.96
C VAL A 116 -31.86 9.66 38.73
N ILE A 117 -32.68 10.68 38.51
CA ILE A 117 -32.42 11.70 37.50
C ILE A 117 -31.11 12.34 37.94
N ALA A 118 -30.08 12.24 37.10
CA ALA A 118 -28.85 12.97 37.36
C ALA A 118 -29.20 14.47 37.37
N THR A 119 -29.05 15.12 38.53
CA THR A 119 -29.28 16.57 38.66
C THR A 119 -28.07 17.39 38.21
N ALA A 120 -27.03 16.74 37.71
CA ALA A 120 -25.83 17.37 37.23
C ALA A 120 -25.82 17.43 35.70
N GLU A 121 -25.29 18.51 35.16
CA GLU A 121 -24.93 18.64 33.75
C GLU A 121 -23.55 18.01 33.57
N TYR A 122 -23.40 16.97 32.74
CA TYR A 122 -22.10 16.34 32.46
C TYR A 122 -21.29 16.98 31.33
N ALA A 123 -19.96 16.96 31.42
CA ALA A 123 -19.09 17.39 30.34
C ALA A 123 -19.26 16.49 29.11
N PHE A 124 -19.48 17.09 27.93
CA PHE A 124 -19.51 16.33 26.69
C PHE A 124 -18.08 16.10 26.20
N PRO A 125 -17.66 14.85 25.97
CA PRO A 125 -16.29 14.58 25.57
C PRO A 125 -16.11 14.94 24.10
N GLU A 126 -15.11 15.78 23.81
CA GLU A 126 -14.61 15.95 22.45
C GLU A 126 -13.78 14.73 22.09
N VAL A 127 -14.17 14.02 21.02
CA VAL A 127 -13.42 12.87 20.53
C VAL A 127 -12.31 13.41 19.62
N PRO A 128 -11.02 13.30 20.01
CA PRO A 128 -9.93 13.95 19.30
C PRO A 128 -9.83 13.47 17.85
N ALA A 129 -9.29 14.31 16.97
CA ALA A 129 -9.00 13.91 15.59
C ALA A 129 -7.83 12.92 15.53
N PRO A 130 -7.82 11.95 14.58
CA PRO A 130 -6.64 11.14 14.33
C PRO A 130 -5.51 11.95 13.68
N SER A 131 -4.32 11.35 13.61
CA SER A 131 -3.19 11.94 12.88
C SER A 131 -3.48 12.10 11.38
N THR A 132 -2.72 12.96 10.71
CA THR A 132 -2.84 13.18 9.27
C THR A 132 -2.62 11.87 8.50
N PRO A 133 -3.56 11.43 7.65
CA PRO A 133 -3.42 10.16 6.96
C PRO A 133 -2.29 10.13 5.94
N VAL A 134 -1.63 8.98 5.85
CA VAL A 134 -0.69 8.63 4.79
C VAL A 134 -1.43 7.76 3.79
N ALA A 135 -1.57 8.23 2.55
CA ALA A 135 -2.29 7.54 1.49
C ALA A 135 -1.34 7.11 0.37
N VAL A 136 -1.41 5.85 -0.04
CA VAL A 136 -0.54 5.27 -1.08
C VAL A 136 -1.37 4.47 -2.08
N ALA A 137 -1.11 4.68 -3.37
CA ALA A 137 -1.72 3.90 -4.43
C ALA A 137 -1.18 2.46 -4.44
N TYR A 138 -2.09 1.49 -4.54
CA TYR A 138 -1.81 0.07 -4.56
C TYR A 138 -2.60 -0.59 -5.68
N SER A 139 -1.95 -1.45 -6.47
CA SER A 139 -2.60 -2.17 -7.56
C SER A 139 -2.20 -3.63 -7.54
N ALA A 140 -3.17 -4.52 -7.68
CA ALA A 140 -2.96 -5.97 -7.72
C ALA A 140 -4.09 -6.69 -8.47
N THR A 141 -3.91 -7.98 -8.75
CA THR A 141 -5.01 -8.84 -9.22
C THR A 141 -5.66 -9.53 -8.03
N ILE A 142 -6.92 -9.20 -7.78
CA ILE A 142 -7.70 -9.79 -6.69
C ILE A 142 -8.00 -11.26 -7.01
N HIS A 143 -7.91 -12.11 -6.00
CA HIS A 143 -8.18 -13.53 -6.12
C HIS A 143 -9.64 -13.77 -6.54
N PRO A 144 -9.92 -14.55 -7.60
CA PRO A 144 -11.28 -14.71 -8.12
C PRO A 144 -12.32 -15.24 -7.12
N ALA A 145 -11.88 -16.01 -6.12
CA ALA A 145 -12.75 -16.49 -5.03
C ALA A 145 -13.35 -15.33 -4.20
N GLU A 146 -12.63 -14.23 -4.03
CA GLU A 146 -13.11 -13.06 -3.27
C GLU A 146 -14.34 -12.45 -3.94
N GLY A 147 -14.34 -12.34 -5.27
CA GLY A 147 -15.48 -11.86 -6.05
C GLY A 147 -16.68 -12.81 -6.01
N LEU A 148 -16.43 -14.12 -5.99
CA LEU A 148 -17.49 -15.13 -5.87
C LEU A 148 -18.15 -15.14 -4.49
N GLN A 149 -17.36 -14.91 -3.43
CA GLN A 149 -17.86 -14.85 -2.05
C GLN A 149 -18.55 -13.52 -1.73
N ASN A 150 -18.11 -12.44 -2.36
CA ASN A 150 -18.56 -11.08 -2.06
C ASN A 150 -19.17 -10.42 -3.31
N PRO A 151 -20.49 -10.50 -3.53
CA PRO A 151 -21.15 -9.91 -4.70
C PRO A 151 -20.96 -8.39 -4.83
N GLN A 152 -20.86 -7.68 -3.70
CA GLN A 152 -20.55 -6.25 -3.68
C GLN A 152 -19.15 -5.98 -4.23
N LEU A 153 -18.15 -6.81 -3.91
CA LEU A 153 -16.81 -6.69 -4.46
C LEU A 153 -16.82 -6.97 -5.96
N ALA A 154 -17.54 -8.01 -6.41
CA ALA A 154 -17.64 -8.35 -7.82
C ALA A 154 -18.13 -7.17 -8.69
N SER A 155 -19.00 -6.30 -8.15
CA SER A 155 -19.46 -5.09 -8.84
C SER A 155 -18.39 -4.02 -9.06
N LEU A 156 -17.30 -4.06 -8.27
CA LEU A 156 -16.16 -3.14 -8.34
C LEU A 156 -14.99 -3.69 -9.16
N LEU A 157 -15.03 -4.99 -9.51
CA LEU A 157 -14.01 -5.68 -10.29
C LEU A 157 -14.32 -5.60 -11.79
N PRO A 158 -13.30 -5.75 -12.66
CA PRO A 158 -13.53 -5.99 -14.08
C PRO A 158 -14.47 -7.18 -14.31
N ALA A 159 -15.34 -7.10 -15.32
CA ALA A 159 -16.30 -8.15 -15.64
C ALA A 159 -15.63 -9.46 -16.11
N GLN A 160 -14.39 -9.39 -16.58
CA GLN A 160 -13.61 -10.53 -17.06
C GLN A 160 -12.25 -10.58 -16.34
N GLN A 161 -11.71 -11.79 -16.18
CA GLN A 161 -10.37 -11.95 -15.63
C GLN A 161 -9.30 -11.42 -16.62
N PRO A 162 -8.15 -10.94 -16.11
CA PRO A 162 -7.80 -10.80 -14.70
C PRO A 162 -8.62 -9.73 -13.95
N PHE A 163 -8.91 -9.98 -12.66
CA PHE A 163 -9.57 -9.02 -11.78
C PHE A 163 -8.58 -7.99 -11.23
N ASP A 164 -7.94 -7.29 -12.16
CA ASP A 164 -7.01 -6.23 -11.87
C ASP A 164 -7.73 -5.03 -11.25
N LYS A 165 -7.20 -4.55 -10.13
CA LYS A 165 -7.79 -3.46 -9.40
C LYS A 165 -6.73 -2.52 -8.86
N ALA A 166 -6.85 -1.26 -9.25
CA ALA A 166 -6.17 -0.15 -8.59
C ALA A 166 -7.02 0.31 -7.39
N ALA A 167 -6.34 0.62 -6.30
CA ALA A 167 -6.91 1.06 -5.04
C ALA A 167 -5.97 2.08 -4.36
N VAL A 168 -6.46 2.74 -3.33
CA VAL A 168 -5.63 3.55 -2.43
C VAL A 168 -5.73 2.97 -1.03
N SER A 169 -4.59 2.68 -0.41
CA SER A 169 -4.55 2.33 1.01
C SER A 169 -4.28 3.58 1.83
N ILE A 170 -5.08 3.80 2.87
CA ILE A 170 -5.02 4.97 3.74
C ILE A 170 -4.69 4.49 5.14
N GLU A 171 -3.66 5.05 5.75
CA GLU A 171 -3.23 4.75 7.12
C GLU A 171 -3.19 6.01 7.96
N PHE A 172 -3.54 5.89 9.23
CA PHE A 172 -3.38 6.93 10.23
C PHE A 172 -3.23 6.31 11.62
N THR A 173 -2.94 7.14 12.62
CA THR A 173 -2.83 6.72 14.03
C THR A 173 -3.83 7.46 14.89
N TYR A 174 -4.23 6.84 15.99
CA TYR A 174 -5.15 7.42 16.96
C TYR A 174 -4.66 7.22 18.39
N SER A 175 -4.73 8.26 19.21
CA SER A 175 -4.32 8.22 20.62
C SER A 175 -5.51 7.89 21.52
N GLY A 176 -5.62 6.63 21.92
CA GLY A 176 -6.62 6.20 22.90
C GLY A 176 -6.44 6.86 24.27
N THR A 177 -5.21 7.20 24.63
CA THR A 177 -4.90 7.93 25.86
C THR A 177 -5.37 9.39 25.83
N GLU A 178 -5.37 10.04 24.66
CA GLU A 178 -5.97 11.38 24.51
C GLU A 178 -7.48 11.33 24.63
N LEU A 179 -8.12 10.32 24.05
CA LEU A 179 -9.56 10.09 24.25
C LEU A 179 -9.87 9.82 25.73
N GLN A 180 -9.06 9.01 26.40
CA GLN A 180 -9.19 8.77 27.84
C GLN A 180 -9.05 10.08 28.64
N ALA A 181 -8.09 10.94 28.29
CA ALA A 181 -7.92 12.25 28.91
C ALA A 181 -9.14 13.16 28.66
N ALA A 182 -9.70 13.16 27.45
CA ALA A 182 -10.90 13.92 27.10
C ALA A 182 -12.13 13.44 27.89
N LEU A 183 -12.29 12.13 28.08
CA LEU A 183 -13.36 11.53 28.89
C LEU A 183 -13.20 11.79 30.40
N ALA A 184 -11.96 11.95 30.86
CA ALA A 184 -11.61 12.23 32.25
C ALA A 184 -11.53 13.74 32.58
N ASN A 185 -11.67 14.61 31.57
CA ASN A 185 -11.52 16.05 31.75
C ASN A 185 -12.60 16.59 32.70
N ASP A 186 -12.16 17.33 33.72
CA ASP A 186 -13.01 17.98 34.71
C ASP A 186 -13.10 19.47 34.38
N PRO A 187 -14.17 19.94 33.72
CA PRO A 187 -14.28 21.34 33.34
C PRO A 187 -14.48 22.22 34.58
N GLU A 188 -13.82 23.38 34.63
CA GLU A 188 -14.08 24.38 35.67
C GLU A 188 -15.50 24.94 35.50
N GLY A 189 -16.45 24.57 36.37
CA GLY A 189 -17.81 25.11 36.30
C GLY A 189 -18.88 24.28 37.03
N PRO A 190 -20.17 24.55 36.76
CA PRO A 190 -21.29 23.75 37.27
C PRO A 190 -21.46 22.40 36.55
N VAL A 191 -20.61 22.13 35.54
CA VAL A 191 -20.62 20.91 34.73
C VAL A 191 -19.75 19.87 35.43
N GLU A 192 -20.30 18.69 35.70
CA GLU A 192 -19.58 17.58 36.32
C GLU A 192 -18.84 16.74 35.27
N PRO A 193 -17.69 16.12 35.61
CA PRO A 193 -17.03 15.18 34.72
C PRO A 193 -17.87 13.92 34.52
N LEU A 194 -17.67 13.23 33.38
CA LEU A 194 -18.35 11.97 33.13
C LEU A 194 -18.01 10.94 34.23
N PRO A 195 -19.02 10.29 34.85
CA PRO A 195 -18.78 9.26 35.84
C PRO A 195 -17.89 8.16 35.27
N ARG A 196 -16.74 7.92 35.92
CA ARG A 196 -15.74 6.95 35.46
C ARG A 196 -16.32 5.58 35.07
N PRO A 197 -17.29 4.98 35.78
CA PRO A 197 -17.89 3.69 35.39
C PRO A 197 -18.63 3.70 34.05
N TRP A 198 -18.95 4.87 33.48
CA TRP A 198 -19.67 4.97 32.21
C TRP A 198 -18.74 4.78 31.01
N TRP A 199 -17.45 5.01 31.18
CA TRP A 199 -16.47 4.94 30.09
C TRP A 199 -15.25 4.06 30.41
N ARG A 200 -14.97 3.79 31.70
CA ARG A 200 -13.91 2.88 32.15
C ARG A 200 -14.46 1.73 32.96
N GLY A 201 -14.04 0.51 32.62
CA GLY A 201 -14.40 -0.69 33.38
C GLY A 201 -13.82 -0.63 34.79
N GLN A 202 -14.45 -1.30 35.76
CA GLN A 202 -13.74 -1.64 36.99
C GLN A 202 -12.59 -2.58 36.62
N ALA A 203 -11.40 -2.38 37.20
CA ALA A 203 -10.20 -3.15 36.88
C ALA A 203 -10.43 -4.68 36.92
N ASP A 204 -11.37 -5.13 37.76
CA ASP A 204 -11.70 -6.54 37.96
C ASP A 204 -12.86 -7.05 37.07
N GLN A 205 -13.61 -6.18 36.39
CA GLN A 205 -14.85 -6.55 35.66
C GLN A 205 -14.71 -6.57 34.12
N GLY A 206 -13.51 -6.36 33.61
CA GLY A 206 -13.25 -6.46 32.17
C GLY A 206 -13.58 -5.19 31.39
N ALA A 207 -13.14 -5.24 30.13
CA ALA A 207 -12.89 -4.16 29.17
C ALA A 207 -13.78 -2.90 29.21
N ASP A 208 -13.17 -1.77 28.85
CA ASP A 208 -13.71 -0.41 28.95
C ASP A 208 -14.96 -0.16 28.09
N PRO A 209 -16.12 0.22 28.68
CA PRO A 209 -17.40 0.30 27.98
C PRO A 209 -17.40 1.22 26.75
N VAL A 210 -16.46 2.16 26.64
CA VAL A 210 -16.20 2.92 25.42
C VAL A 210 -15.16 2.21 24.55
N THR A 211 -15.50 1.97 23.29
CA THR A 211 -14.62 1.33 22.31
C THR A 211 -14.76 1.98 20.92
N LEU A 212 -13.83 1.63 20.03
CA LEU A 212 -13.91 2.00 18.61
C LEU A 212 -15.04 1.19 17.95
N ILE A 213 -16.04 1.89 17.42
CA ILE A 213 -17.13 1.27 16.67
C ILE A 213 -16.77 1.21 15.20
N ALA A 214 -16.31 2.31 14.61
CA ALA A 214 -15.99 2.37 13.19
C ALA A 214 -14.90 3.40 12.89
N VAL A 215 -14.30 3.25 11.72
CA VAL A 215 -13.45 4.25 11.07
C VAL A 215 -14.22 4.82 9.90
N GLU A 216 -14.41 6.13 9.86
CA GLU A 216 -14.96 6.83 8.69
C GLU A 216 -13.82 7.56 7.97
N VAL A 217 -13.72 7.35 6.66
CA VAL A 217 -12.76 8.06 5.80
C VAL A 217 -13.53 8.84 4.76
N GLU A 218 -13.19 10.11 4.61
CA GLU A 218 -13.71 10.97 3.55
C GLU A 218 -12.63 11.22 2.50
N ARG A 219 -13.03 11.10 1.24
CA ARG A 219 -12.19 11.36 0.08
C ARG A 219 -12.66 12.62 -0.63
N GLU A 220 -11.71 13.43 -1.09
CA GLU A 220 -11.95 14.55 -1.99
C GLU A 220 -11.20 14.36 -3.31
N LEU A 221 -11.90 14.62 -4.43
CA LEU A 221 -11.31 14.62 -5.76
C LEU A 221 -10.51 15.91 -6.00
N VAL A 222 -9.19 15.79 -6.15
CA VAL A 222 -8.28 16.92 -6.44
C VAL A 222 -8.15 17.14 -7.95
N SER A 223 -8.02 16.06 -8.72
CA SER A 223 -7.92 16.10 -10.18
C SER A 223 -8.48 14.81 -10.78
N GLY A 224 -9.26 14.92 -11.83
CA GLY A 224 -9.78 13.77 -12.57
C GLY A 224 -8.68 12.98 -13.30
N ALA A 225 -9.03 11.84 -13.89
CA ALA A 225 -8.10 11.01 -14.65
C ALA A 225 -7.50 11.74 -15.88
N GLU A 226 -8.23 12.72 -16.41
CA GLU A 226 -7.79 13.59 -17.52
C GLU A 226 -6.94 14.79 -17.05
N GLY A 227 -6.64 14.89 -15.76
CA GLY A 227 -5.91 16.02 -15.17
C GLY A 227 -6.77 17.26 -14.89
N VAL A 228 -8.06 17.22 -15.22
CA VAL A 228 -8.99 18.35 -15.00
C VAL A 228 -9.36 18.46 -13.52
N THR A 229 -9.11 19.62 -12.91
CA THR A 229 -9.55 19.93 -11.55
C THR A 229 -11.05 20.21 -11.54
N PRO A 230 -11.85 19.53 -10.70
CA PRO A 230 -13.29 19.77 -10.60
C PRO A 230 -13.59 21.18 -10.08
N THR A 231 -14.67 21.79 -10.56
CA THR A 231 -15.15 23.10 -10.06
C THR A 231 -15.88 22.93 -8.73
N GLY A 232 -15.14 22.65 -7.66
CA GLY A 232 -15.66 22.48 -6.30
C GLY A 232 -15.11 21.24 -5.60
N SER A 233 -15.16 21.26 -4.26
CA SER A 233 -14.78 20.12 -3.42
C SER A 233 -15.90 19.07 -3.43
N ALA A 234 -15.80 18.09 -4.32
CA ALA A 234 -16.65 16.92 -4.28
C ALA A 234 -16.08 15.93 -3.26
N THR A 235 -16.67 15.88 -2.07
CA THR A 235 -16.29 14.92 -1.03
C THR A 235 -17.23 13.72 -0.99
N THR A 236 -16.72 12.56 -0.57
CA THR A 236 -17.50 11.34 -0.43
C THR A 236 -16.97 10.53 0.74
N ILE A 237 -17.86 10.11 1.65
CA ILE A 237 -17.52 9.16 2.71
C ILE A 237 -17.40 7.77 2.09
N LEU A 238 -16.25 7.13 2.29
CA LEU A 238 -16.00 5.80 1.78
C LEU A 238 -16.87 4.77 2.52
N PRO A 239 -17.53 3.84 1.81
CA PRO A 239 -18.20 2.72 2.46
C PRO A 239 -17.17 1.76 3.07
N PRO A 240 -17.57 0.92 4.03
CA PRO A 240 -16.76 -0.21 4.48
C PRO A 240 -16.36 -1.12 3.31
N LEU A 241 -15.22 -1.81 3.47
CA LEU A 241 -14.72 -2.75 2.48
C LEU A 241 -15.77 -3.86 2.21
N PRO A 242 -16.18 -4.08 0.94
CA PRO A 242 -17.11 -5.14 0.59
C PRO A 242 -16.72 -6.52 1.14
N GLY A 243 -17.65 -7.16 1.87
CA GLY A 243 -17.39 -8.48 2.47
C GLY A 243 -16.66 -8.45 3.82
N ARG A 244 -16.29 -7.27 4.32
CA ARG A 244 -15.81 -7.07 5.70
C ARG A 244 -16.96 -6.63 6.61
N VAL A 245 -16.75 -6.72 7.92
CA VAL A 245 -17.74 -6.31 8.92
C VAL A 245 -18.05 -4.81 8.82
N ASP A 246 -19.28 -4.48 8.47
CA ASP A 246 -19.83 -3.13 8.63
C ASP A 246 -20.34 -2.96 10.06
N SER A 247 -19.41 -2.62 10.96
CA SER A 247 -19.68 -2.46 12.39
C SER A 247 -20.66 -1.33 12.68
N LEU A 248 -20.68 -0.28 11.85
CA LEU A 248 -21.61 0.85 11.99
C LEU A 248 -23.04 0.41 11.68
N LYS A 249 -23.24 -0.40 10.63
CA LYS A 249 -24.53 -1.02 10.35
C LYS A 249 -24.95 -2.00 11.45
N VAL A 250 -24.04 -2.88 11.89
CA VAL A 250 -24.32 -3.82 13.00
C VAL A 250 -24.76 -3.08 14.26
N TRP A 251 -24.07 -1.99 14.59
CA TRP A 251 -24.41 -1.13 15.71
C TRP A 251 -25.80 -0.53 15.57
N ASN A 252 -26.08 0.16 14.47
CA ASN A 252 -27.36 0.84 14.24
C ASN A 252 -28.55 -0.15 14.20
N ASP A 253 -28.33 -1.36 13.70
CA ASP A 253 -29.35 -2.39 13.66
C ASP A 253 -29.62 -3.00 15.05
N SER A 254 -28.58 -3.13 15.88
CA SER A 254 -28.65 -3.93 17.12
C SER A 254 -28.82 -3.12 18.41
N VAL A 255 -28.31 -1.88 18.46
CA VAL A 255 -28.36 -1.04 19.66
C VAL A 255 -29.60 -0.17 19.64
N LYS A 256 -30.59 -0.49 20.47
CA LYS A 256 -31.84 0.29 20.61
C LYS A 256 -31.98 0.94 21.98
N SER A 257 -31.29 0.41 22.99
CA SER A 257 -31.29 0.88 24.37
C SER A 257 -29.90 0.73 25.00
N VAL A 258 -29.67 1.38 26.14
CA VAL A 258 -28.42 1.25 26.90
C VAL A 258 -28.12 -0.20 27.31
N GLY A 259 -29.16 -1.04 27.48
CA GLY A 259 -29.01 -2.45 27.83
C GLY A 259 -28.37 -3.31 26.74
N ASP A 260 -28.46 -2.88 25.47
CA ASP A 260 -27.91 -3.61 24.32
C ASP A 260 -26.40 -3.35 24.15
N VAL A 261 -25.92 -2.19 24.62
CA VAL A 261 -24.56 -1.69 24.40
C VAL A 261 -23.48 -2.71 24.84
N PRO A 262 -23.50 -3.29 26.06
CA PRO A 262 -22.42 -4.17 26.50
C PRO A 262 -22.22 -5.40 25.59
N VAL A 263 -23.32 -6.02 25.14
CA VAL A 263 -23.27 -7.22 24.29
C VAL A 263 -22.69 -6.89 22.92
N ILE A 264 -23.09 -5.76 22.34
CA ILE A 264 -22.61 -5.34 21.02
C ILE A 264 -21.16 -4.86 21.09
N VAL A 265 -20.79 -4.11 22.13
CA VAL A 265 -19.40 -3.67 22.39
C VAL A 265 -18.48 -4.89 22.51
N ASP A 266 -18.88 -5.94 23.25
CA ASP A 266 -18.09 -7.17 23.34
C ASP A 266 -17.92 -7.88 22.00
N GLY A 267 -18.96 -7.90 21.17
CA GLY A 267 -18.90 -8.42 19.80
C GLY A 267 -17.92 -7.62 18.92
N ILE A 268 -18.01 -6.29 18.97
CA ILE A 268 -17.15 -5.36 18.22
C ILE A 268 -15.69 -5.49 18.64
N ARG A 269 -15.39 -5.61 19.94
CA ARG A 269 -14.03 -5.87 20.42
C ARG A 269 -13.45 -7.16 19.86
N GLY A 270 -14.27 -8.19 19.67
CA GLY A 270 -13.85 -9.46 19.06
C GLY A 270 -13.40 -9.32 17.61
N VAL A 271 -13.83 -8.27 16.91
CA VAL A 271 -13.47 -7.94 15.52
C VAL A 271 -12.74 -6.59 15.43
N PHE A 272 -12.17 -6.10 16.53
CA PHE A 272 -11.51 -4.79 16.59
C PHE A 272 -10.41 -4.67 15.54
N ASP A 273 -9.61 -5.71 15.35
CA ASP A 273 -8.56 -5.73 14.34
C ASP A 273 -9.10 -5.62 12.92
N GLU A 274 -10.26 -6.21 12.62
CA GLU A 274 -10.90 -6.07 11.31
C GLU A 274 -11.47 -4.66 11.08
N ILE A 275 -11.91 -3.98 12.14
CA ILE A 275 -12.42 -2.60 12.08
C ILE A 275 -11.27 -1.61 11.93
N ALA A 276 -10.24 -1.74 12.76
CA ALA A 276 -9.10 -0.84 12.80
C ALA A 276 -8.14 -1.09 11.63
N ARG A 277 -7.93 -2.35 11.26
CA ARG A 277 -6.89 -2.81 10.34
C ARG A 277 -7.45 -3.91 9.41
N PRO A 278 -8.54 -3.65 8.67
CA PRO A 278 -9.09 -4.61 7.73
C PRO A 278 -7.99 -5.12 6.80
N GLU A 279 -7.90 -6.43 6.63
CA GLU A 279 -6.98 -7.02 5.67
C GLU A 279 -7.43 -6.69 4.25
N TYR A 280 -6.46 -6.34 3.40
CA TYR A 280 -6.68 -6.27 1.96
C TYR A 280 -7.16 -7.64 1.44
N TYR A 281 -7.84 -7.65 0.28
CA TYR A 281 -8.29 -8.91 -0.32
C TYR A 281 -7.12 -9.82 -0.67
N ALA A 282 -7.36 -11.13 -0.68
CA ALA A 282 -6.38 -12.05 -1.23
C ALA A 282 -6.07 -11.67 -2.68
N THR A 283 -4.79 -11.69 -3.05
CA THR A 283 -4.32 -11.39 -4.40
C THR A 283 -3.63 -12.63 -5.00
N ILE A 284 -3.79 -12.83 -6.32
CA ILE A 284 -3.07 -13.89 -7.04
C ILE A 284 -1.77 -13.39 -7.67
N ALA A 285 -1.67 -12.07 -7.84
CA ALA A 285 -0.59 -11.42 -8.55
C ALA A 285 -0.47 -9.95 -8.13
N GLY A 286 0.75 -9.43 -8.27
CA GLY A 286 1.10 -8.06 -7.95
C GLY A 286 1.98 -7.96 -6.71
N PRO A 287 2.42 -6.74 -6.37
CA PRO A 287 3.21 -6.51 -5.16
C PRO A 287 2.42 -6.95 -3.92
N THR A 288 3.10 -7.56 -2.97
CA THR A 288 2.51 -7.84 -1.65
C THR A 288 2.05 -6.53 -1.03
N TRP A 289 0.82 -6.51 -0.51
CA TRP A 289 0.33 -5.34 0.20
C TRP A 289 1.23 -5.05 1.39
N GLU A 290 1.61 -3.78 1.55
CA GLU A 290 2.36 -3.30 2.67
C GLU A 290 1.69 -2.05 3.23
N GLN A 291 1.90 -1.81 4.51
CA GLN A 291 1.41 -0.65 5.24
C GLN A 291 1.85 0.66 4.54
N PRO A 292 0.94 1.62 4.29
CA PRO A 292 1.22 2.86 3.55
C PRO A 292 2.44 3.64 4.05
N SER A 293 2.66 3.78 5.35
CA SER A 293 3.83 4.43 5.94
C SER A 293 5.13 3.78 5.50
N LYS A 294 5.22 2.45 5.52
CA LYS A 294 6.39 1.70 5.03
C LYS A 294 6.62 1.87 3.53
N VAL A 295 5.55 1.97 2.74
CA VAL A 295 5.67 2.23 1.29
C VAL A 295 6.14 3.67 1.04
N ALA A 296 5.57 4.64 1.74
CA ALA A 296 5.97 6.05 1.66
C ALA A 296 7.43 6.23 2.06
N GLU A 297 7.88 5.57 3.13
CA GLU A 297 9.28 5.54 3.56
C GLU A 297 10.22 4.97 2.49
N ARG A 298 9.81 3.91 1.78
CA ARG A 298 10.58 3.33 0.66
C ARG A 298 10.61 4.24 -0.57
N GLY A 299 9.50 4.89 -0.90
CA GLY A 299 9.44 5.87 -1.99
C GLY A 299 10.40 7.03 -1.73
N ASP A 300 10.36 7.56 -0.50
CA ASP A 300 11.35 8.53 -0.04
C ASP A 300 12.75 7.94 0.00
N SER A 301 12.92 6.63 0.26
CA SER A 301 14.23 6.01 0.43
C SER A 301 15.11 6.11 -0.81
N SER A 302 14.59 6.18 -2.05
CA SER A 302 15.45 6.34 -3.22
C SER A 302 16.06 7.75 -3.28
N ASP A 303 15.25 8.75 -2.94
CA ASP A 303 15.66 10.14 -2.89
C ASP A 303 16.52 10.40 -1.66
N LYS A 304 16.13 9.88 -0.49
CA LYS A 304 16.91 9.85 0.73
C LYS A 304 18.23 9.11 0.50
N ALA A 305 18.28 7.95 -0.15
CA ALA A 305 19.53 7.25 -0.45
C ALA A 305 20.45 8.06 -1.37
N THR A 306 19.88 8.78 -2.34
CA THR A 306 20.64 9.70 -3.19
C THR A 306 21.14 10.90 -2.39
N GLN A 307 20.31 11.49 -1.53
CA GLN A 307 20.68 12.58 -0.64
C GLN A 307 21.71 12.15 0.39
N VAL A 308 21.57 10.97 0.99
CA VAL A 308 22.51 10.33 1.91
C VAL A 308 23.83 10.13 1.20
N ARG A 309 23.85 9.55 -0.02
CA ARG A 309 25.07 9.36 -0.80
C ARG A 309 25.76 10.70 -1.10
N ASN A 310 24.99 11.70 -1.52
CA ASN A 310 25.51 13.04 -1.81
C ASN A 310 26.02 13.75 -0.54
N THR A 311 25.29 13.64 0.58
CA THR A 311 25.63 14.27 1.86
C THR A 311 26.83 13.57 2.49
N ARG A 312 26.92 12.24 2.42
CA ARG A 312 28.06 11.44 2.87
C ARG A 312 29.31 11.75 2.07
N ARG A 313 29.19 11.96 0.74
CA ARG A 313 30.31 12.44 -0.09
C ARG A 313 30.81 13.80 0.39
N LYS A 314 29.91 14.78 0.56
CA LYS A 314 30.25 16.11 1.09
C LYS A 314 30.86 16.04 2.50
N PHE A 315 30.28 15.23 3.38
CA PHE A 315 30.78 15.01 4.73
C PHE A 315 32.23 14.51 4.71
N SER A 316 32.53 13.52 3.87
CA SER A 316 33.89 13.00 3.71
C SER A 316 34.87 14.01 3.12
N GLU A 317 34.42 14.86 2.19
CA GLU A 317 35.24 15.94 1.61
C GLU A 317 35.55 17.02 2.66
N VAL A 318 34.55 17.43 3.44
CA VAL A 318 34.69 18.43 4.52
C VAL A 318 35.53 17.88 5.67
N GLN A 319 35.39 16.60 6.02
CA GLN A 319 36.21 15.93 7.03
C GLN A 319 37.70 15.94 6.63
N ARG A 320 38.03 15.57 5.39
CA ARG A 320 39.43 15.63 4.91
C ARG A 320 40.00 17.04 5.01
N ARG A 321 39.21 18.06 4.62
CA ARG A 321 39.63 19.46 4.74
C ARG A 321 39.83 19.88 6.20
N PHE A 322 38.98 19.41 7.11
CA PHE A 322 39.12 19.65 8.54
C PHE A 322 40.41 19.02 9.08
N ASP A 323 40.71 17.79 8.68
CA ASP A 323 41.93 17.08 9.07
C ASP A 323 43.18 17.80 8.53
N ASP A 324 43.18 18.20 7.25
CA ASP A 324 44.27 18.96 6.61
C ASP A 324 44.51 20.31 7.31
N LEU A 325 43.45 21.06 7.64
CA LEU A 325 43.55 22.33 8.36
C LEU A 325 44.07 22.13 9.79
N THR A 326 43.68 21.04 10.44
CA THR A 326 44.16 20.68 11.79
C THR A 326 45.64 20.34 11.75
N GLU A 327 46.09 19.59 10.74
CA GLU A 327 47.50 19.28 10.51
C GLU A 327 48.31 20.56 10.20
N LEU A 328 47.81 21.44 9.32
CA LEU A 328 48.45 22.74 9.03
C LEU A 328 48.54 23.63 10.26
N LEU A 329 47.50 23.66 11.10
CA LEU A 329 47.51 24.41 12.35
C LEU A 329 48.59 23.88 13.31
N SER A 330 48.76 22.55 13.38
CA SER A 330 49.80 21.92 14.21
C SER A 330 51.23 22.23 13.74
N LYS A 331 51.42 22.39 12.42
CA LYS A 331 52.73 22.74 11.81
C LYS A 331 53.02 24.24 11.84
N THR A 332 52.00 25.09 12.00
CA THR A 332 52.16 26.54 12.00
C THR A 332 52.54 27.03 13.40
N PRO A 333 53.69 27.69 13.60
CA PRO A 333 54.10 28.19 14.90
C PRO A 333 53.03 29.16 15.45
N LYS A 334 52.56 28.88 16.67
CA LYS A 334 51.61 29.76 17.35
C LYS A 334 52.27 31.14 17.54
N PRO A 335 51.62 32.25 17.14
CA PRO A 335 52.21 33.57 17.28
C PRO A 335 52.49 33.82 18.77
N ASP A 336 53.77 34.04 19.08
CA ASP A 336 54.25 34.20 20.44
C ASP A 336 53.65 35.47 21.05
N THR A 337 52.61 35.30 21.87
CA THR A 337 51.88 36.39 22.50
C THR A 337 52.72 37.14 23.54
N ALA A 338 53.94 36.67 23.84
CA ALA A 338 54.81 37.23 24.86
C ALA A 338 55.57 38.50 24.43
N ARG A 339 55.57 38.90 23.14
CA ARG A 339 56.09 40.19 22.68
C ARG A 339 54.97 41.06 22.13
N ARG A 340 54.10 41.52 23.02
CA ARG A 340 53.28 42.72 22.76
C ARG A 340 54.23 43.92 22.88
N PRO A 341 54.66 44.58 21.78
CA PRO A 341 55.33 45.86 21.90
C PRO A 341 54.40 46.79 22.67
N GLU A 342 54.94 47.44 23.71
CA GLU A 342 54.20 48.41 24.50
C GLU A 342 53.49 49.42 23.56
N PRO A 343 52.27 49.85 23.91
CA PRO A 343 51.54 50.82 23.13
C PRO A 343 52.36 52.10 23.02
N ARG A 344 53.02 52.30 21.87
CA ARG A 344 53.64 53.58 21.52
C ARG A 344 52.50 54.60 21.39
N GLU A 345 52.43 55.50 22.36
CA GLU A 345 51.55 56.66 22.34
C GLU A 345 51.71 57.39 21.00
N GLN A 346 50.70 57.32 20.14
CA GLN A 346 50.62 58.18 18.97
C GLN A 346 49.86 59.47 19.36
N PRO A 347 50.39 60.66 19.01
CA PRO A 347 49.78 61.93 19.35
C PRO A 347 48.47 62.19 18.57
N PRO A 348 47.59 63.06 19.08
CA PRO A 348 46.31 63.35 18.47
C PRO A 348 46.44 64.29 17.25
N SER A 349 46.18 63.78 16.04
CA SER A 349 45.78 64.58 14.88
C SER A 349 44.39 64.08 14.43
N ARG A 350 43.29 64.81 14.68
CA ARG A 350 42.85 66.07 14.08
C ARG A 350 42.69 65.98 12.55
N THR A 351 41.44 66.17 12.14
CA THR A 351 41.02 66.80 10.86
C THR A 351 40.78 65.87 9.66
N GLY A 352 39.52 65.86 9.22
CA GLY A 352 39.23 66.27 7.84
C GLY A 352 38.74 65.20 6.88
N GLY A 353 37.45 65.29 6.54
CA GLY A 353 37.03 65.57 5.16
C GLY A 353 37.04 64.43 4.14
N GLY A 354 35.83 64.03 3.74
CA GLY A 354 35.32 64.27 2.38
C GLY A 354 35.80 63.39 1.22
N GLY A 355 34.86 63.10 0.32
CA GLY A 355 35.11 62.64 -1.05
C GLY A 355 34.97 61.13 -1.20
N LYS A 356 33.88 60.57 -1.75
CA LYS A 356 33.31 60.72 -3.10
C LYS A 356 34.28 60.29 -4.21
N GLY A 357 33.95 59.15 -4.81
CA GLY A 357 34.10 58.90 -6.24
C GLY A 357 35.25 58.00 -6.67
N GLY A 358 34.98 57.18 -7.68
CA GLY A 358 36.00 56.86 -8.69
C GLY A 358 36.31 55.38 -8.88
N SER A 359 35.52 54.76 -9.75
CA SER A 359 35.98 53.93 -10.87
C SER A 359 37.49 53.85 -11.14
N GLY A 360 37.98 52.65 -11.48
CA GLY A 360 39.11 52.51 -12.40
C GLY A 360 39.96 51.25 -12.24
N GLY A 361 39.79 50.32 -13.19
CA GLY A 361 40.87 49.67 -13.95
C GLY A 361 41.94 48.81 -13.23
N PRO A 362 42.15 47.55 -13.66
CA PRO A 362 43.31 46.77 -13.24
C PRO A 362 44.55 47.20 -14.04
N ALA A 363 45.40 48.02 -13.43
CA ALA A 363 46.73 48.31 -13.95
C ALA A 363 47.76 47.45 -13.20
N GLY A 364 48.48 46.62 -13.97
CA GLY A 364 49.55 45.76 -13.48
C GLY A 364 50.67 46.57 -12.84
N GLY A 365 50.92 46.28 -11.57
CA GLY A 365 52.13 46.64 -10.85
C GLY A 365 52.63 45.40 -10.13
N ALA A 366 53.82 44.93 -10.49
CA ALA A 366 54.50 43.86 -9.78
C ALA A 366 54.72 44.27 -8.32
N PRO A 367 54.26 43.48 -7.32
CA PRO A 367 54.50 43.81 -5.93
C PRO A 367 55.95 43.53 -5.57
N SER A 368 56.65 44.55 -5.04
CA SER A 368 57.94 44.37 -4.38
C SER A 368 57.82 43.37 -3.22
N PRO A 369 58.82 42.50 -2.99
CA PRO A 369 58.80 41.54 -1.90
C PRO A 369 58.94 42.27 -0.57
N ARG A 370 57.82 42.48 0.15
CA ARG A 370 57.81 42.91 1.55
C ARG A 370 58.16 41.72 2.43
N THR A 371 59.45 41.54 2.65
CA THR A 371 60.06 40.53 3.53
C THR A 371 59.81 40.93 4.99
N GLY A 372 58.92 40.23 5.71
CA GLY A 372 58.95 40.24 7.19
C GLY A 372 57.65 40.03 7.97
N GLU A 373 56.48 40.47 7.48
CA GLU A 373 55.28 40.60 8.34
C GLU A 373 54.11 39.64 8.05
N THR A 374 54.24 38.70 7.11
CA THR A 374 53.10 37.88 6.65
C THR A 374 52.83 36.59 7.43
N ARG A 375 53.65 36.19 8.42
CA ARG A 375 53.50 34.87 9.07
C ARG A 375 52.40 34.82 10.15
N THR A 376 52.09 35.92 10.83
CA THR A 376 51.09 35.96 11.91
C THR A 376 49.64 36.00 11.39
N GLY A 377 49.42 36.51 10.18
CA GLY A 377 48.09 36.52 9.53
C GLY A 377 47.56 35.12 9.24
N ASN A 378 48.46 34.21 8.84
CA ASN A 378 48.09 32.86 8.39
C ASN A 378 47.51 32.01 9.54
N TYR A 379 48.05 32.09 10.76
CA TYR A 379 47.55 31.28 11.88
C TYR A 379 46.07 31.59 12.22
N ARG A 380 45.71 32.88 12.34
CA ARG A 380 44.32 33.29 12.64
C ARG A 380 43.36 32.99 11.50
N GLU A 381 43.84 32.92 10.27
CA GLU A 381 43.03 32.54 9.11
C GLU A 381 42.77 31.03 9.07
N ILE A 382 43.78 30.22 9.38
CA ILE A 382 43.64 28.75 9.54
C ILE A 382 42.66 28.44 10.68
N GLU A 383 42.78 29.10 11.82
CA GLU A 383 41.87 28.91 12.96
C GLU A 383 40.41 29.26 12.62
N ARG A 384 40.17 30.39 11.94
CA ARG A 384 38.82 30.76 11.46
C ARG A 384 38.29 29.76 10.44
N SER A 385 39.14 29.25 9.56
CA SER A 385 38.77 28.23 8.56
C SER A 385 38.42 26.90 9.22
N LEU A 386 39.17 26.49 10.25
CA LEU A 386 38.90 25.28 11.04
C LEU A 386 37.55 25.38 11.75
N LYS A 387 37.24 26.51 12.39
CA LYS A 387 35.94 26.73 13.04
C LYS A 387 34.76 26.67 12.05
N ARG A 388 34.91 27.25 10.84
CA ARG A 388 33.88 27.19 9.78
C ARG A 388 33.68 25.77 9.28
N THR A 389 34.78 25.06 9.00
CA THR A 389 34.75 23.68 8.49
C THR A 389 34.14 22.74 9.52
N LYS A 390 34.43 22.92 10.82
CA LYS A 390 33.79 22.16 11.90
C LYS A 390 32.27 22.36 11.94
N ALA A 391 31.81 23.61 11.87
CA ALA A 391 30.37 23.90 11.87
C ALA A 391 29.66 23.30 10.65
N GLU A 392 30.32 23.28 9.49
CA GLU A 392 29.81 22.61 8.29
C GLU A 392 29.73 21.09 8.47
N LEU A 393 30.73 20.50 9.14
CA LEU A 393 30.78 19.08 9.47
C LEU A 393 29.64 18.68 10.42
N ASP A 394 29.42 19.46 11.47
CA ASP A 394 28.31 19.27 12.43
C ASP A 394 26.94 19.37 11.73
N ALA A 395 26.77 20.35 10.83
CA ALA A 395 25.53 20.51 10.07
C ALA A 395 25.28 19.33 9.10
N LEU A 396 26.32 18.83 8.44
CA LEU A 396 26.22 17.66 7.57
C LEU A 396 25.96 16.38 8.36
N ALA A 397 26.53 16.22 9.56
CA ALA A 397 26.25 15.09 10.45
C ALA A 397 24.80 15.09 10.93
N GLN A 398 24.30 16.24 11.40
CA GLN A 398 22.89 16.39 11.79
C GLN A 398 21.95 16.11 10.61
N LYS A 399 22.33 16.52 9.40
CA LYS A 399 21.56 16.21 8.20
C LYS A 399 21.55 14.70 7.90
N LEU A 400 22.67 14.00 8.06
CA LEU A 400 22.72 12.54 7.91
C LEU A 400 21.87 11.84 8.97
N ILE A 401 21.90 12.31 10.22
CA ILE A 401 21.06 11.78 11.31
C ILE A 401 19.57 12.02 11.02
N ALA A 402 19.19 13.21 10.55
CA ALA A 402 17.82 13.51 10.13
C ALA A 402 17.34 12.68 8.93
N LEU A 403 18.29 12.17 8.12
CA LEU A 403 18.01 11.24 7.02
C LEU A 403 18.04 9.76 7.47
N GLY A 404 18.18 9.48 8.77
CA GLY A 404 18.17 8.14 9.35
C GLY A 404 19.52 7.40 9.33
N GLU A 405 20.63 8.08 9.03
CA GLU A 405 21.97 7.48 9.04
C GLU A 405 22.69 7.70 10.38
N THR A 406 23.37 6.67 10.87
CA THR A 406 24.24 6.77 12.05
C THR A 406 25.60 7.33 11.64
N VAL A 407 26.02 8.44 12.28
CA VAL A 407 27.34 9.05 12.07
C VAL A 407 28.19 8.85 13.32
N GLU A 408 29.34 8.19 13.20
CA GLU A 408 30.25 7.95 14.32
C GLU A 408 30.69 9.28 14.97
N GLY A 409 30.60 9.38 16.29
CA GLY A 409 30.92 10.59 17.04
C GLY A 409 29.77 11.60 17.19
N TYR A 410 28.59 11.34 16.62
CA TYR A 410 27.39 12.14 16.81
C TYR A 410 26.27 11.30 17.44
N GLU A 411 25.80 11.70 18.62
CA GLU A 411 24.71 11.00 19.30
C GLU A 411 23.37 11.28 18.59
N VAL A 412 22.63 10.22 18.27
CA VAL A 412 21.24 10.34 17.83
C VAL A 412 20.42 10.69 19.07
N PRO A 413 19.68 11.82 19.10
CA PRO A 413 18.75 12.09 20.19
C PRO A 413 17.83 10.87 20.34
N ALA A 414 17.58 10.43 21.57
CA ALA A 414 16.76 9.26 21.89
C ALA A 414 15.26 9.45 21.55
N ALA A 415 14.95 9.93 20.35
CA ALA A 415 13.62 10.02 19.82
C ALA A 415 13.23 8.64 19.29
N ALA A 416 12.25 8.02 19.96
CA ALA A 416 11.42 6.93 19.48
C ALA A 416 12.19 5.86 18.68
N THR A 417 13.05 5.10 19.35
CA THR A 417 13.35 3.76 18.86
C THR A 417 12.03 3.00 18.94
N ASP A 418 11.51 2.53 17.80
CA ASP A 418 10.29 1.73 17.70
C ASP A 418 10.37 0.55 18.68
N GLU A 419 9.86 0.74 19.90
CA GLU A 419 9.72 -0.32 20.88
C GLU A 419 8.68 -1.29 20.35
N SER A 420 9.19 -2.32 19.67
CA SER A 420 8.64 -3.67 19.58
C SER A 420 7.11 -3.73 19.41
N GLY A 421 6.64 -3.64 18.17
CA GLY A 421 5.24 -3.72 17.75
C GLY A 421 4.45 -4.99 18.11
N LEU A 422 4.94 -5.83 19.04
CA LEU A 422 4.20 -6.96 19.60
C LEU A 422 3.49 -6.60 20.93
N ASP A 423 4.06 -5.73 21.76
CA ASP A 423 3.43 -5.36 23.05
C ASP A 423 2.41 -4.21 22.92
N ALA A 424 2.55 -3.36 21.90
CA ALA A 424 1.58 -2.30 21.62
C ALA A 424 0.22 -2.84 21.12
N ALA A 425 0.20 -4.00 20.46
CA ALA A 425 -0.99 -4.58 19.85
C ALA A 425 -2.00 -5.15 20.87
N TYR A 426 -1.58 -5.43 22.10
CA TYR A 426 -2.45 -6.04 23.14
C TYR A 426 -3.00 -5.04 24.17
N ARG A 427 -2.71 -3.74 24.02
CA ARG A 427 -3.23 -2.74 24.96
C ARG A 427 -4.72 -2.48 24.69
N PRO A 428 -5.57 -2.38 25.75
CA PRO A 428 -6.93 -1.88 25.60
C PRO A 428 -6.97 -0.56 24.84
N PHE A 429 -8.02 -0.33 24.06
CA PHE A 429 -8.15 0.84 23.19
C PHE A 429 -7.84 2.16 23.91
N LEU A 430 -8.40 2.39 25.12
CA LEU A 430 -8.20 3.63 25.87
C LEU A 430 -6.81 3.78 26.53
N ASP A 431 -6.04 2.70 26.62
CA ASP A 431 -4.69 2.69 27.22
C ASP A 431 -3.59 2.62 26.14
N ASN A 432 -3.97 2.65 24.86
CA ASN A 432 -3.05 2.63 23.74
C ASN A 432 -2.74 4.06 23.24
N PRO A 433 -1.50 4.56 23.39
CA PRO A 433 -1.14 5.91 22.94
C PRO A 433 -1.02 6.04 21.41
N SER A 434 -0.97 4.93 20.68
CA SER A 434 -0.85 4.94 19.21
C SER A 434 -1.48 3.68 18.61
N VAL A 435 -2.78 3.75 18.36
CA VAL A 435 -3.53 2.73 17.61
C VAL A 435 -3.34 3.02 16.12
N THR A 436 -2.58 2.18 15.42
CA THR A 436 -2.49 2.23 13.97
C THR A 436 -3.76 1.70 13.33
N MET A 437 -4.33 2.47 12.41
CA MET A 437 -5.53 2.10 11.66
C MET A 437 -5.29 2.28 10.16
N TRP A 438 -5.97 1.50 9.34
CA TRP A 438 -5.97 1.69 7.90
C TRP A 438 -7.29 1.26 7.25
N THR A 439 -7.52 1.71 6.02
CA THR A 439 -8.61 1.26 5.16
C THR A 439 -8.16 1.30 3.70
N HIS A 440 -9.00 0.78 2.79
CA HIS A 440 -8.69 0.78 1.36
C HIS A 440 -9.85 1.32 0.54
N ASP A 441 -9.55 2.28 -0.33
CA ASP A 441 -10.46 2.81 -1.32
C ASP A 441 -10.33 2.05 -2.63
N LEU A 442 -11.28 1.15 -2.89
CA LEU A 442 -11.42 0.44 -4.17
C LEU A 442 -12.21 1.23 -5.21
N THR A 443 -12.77 2.39 -4.86
CA THR A 443 -13.63 3.17 -5.77
C THR A 443 -12.86 4.26 -6.49
N GLY A 444 -11.57 4.43 -6.20
CA GLY A 444 -10.68 5.37 -6.87
C GLY A 444 -10.64 5.11 -8.37
N VAL A 445 -10.76 6.18 -9.16
CA VAL A 445 -10.67 6.09 -10.62
C VAL A 445 -9.19 6.10 -11.01
N PRO A 446 -8.70 5.11 -11.80
CA PRO A 446 -7.32 5.08 -12.27
C PRO A 446 -6.90 6.40 -12.94
N GLY A 447 -5.74 6.93 -12.57
CA GLY A 447 -5.20 8.21 -13.04
C GLY A 447 -5.74 9.45 -12.32
N ALA A 448 -6.85 9.35 -11.58
CA ALA A 448 -7.36 10.47 -10.78
C ALA A 448 -6.52 10.68 -9.51
N THR A 449 -6.50 11.91 -9.02
CA THR A 449 -5.78 12.31 -7.81
C THR A 449 -6.76 12.71 -6.72
N TYR A 450 -6.55 12.16 -5.53
CA TYR A 450 -7.42 12.35 -4.37
C TYR A 450 -6.62 12.77 -3.14
N ARG A 451 -7.31 13.35 -2.15
CA ARG A 451 -6.82 13.49 -0.78
C ARG A 451 -7.84 12.90 0.20
N TYR A 452 -7.38 12.46 1.36
CA TYR A 452 -8.18 11.73 2.33
C TYR A 452 -8.08 12.35 3.71
N ARG A 453 -9.16 12.30 4.49
CA ARG A 453 -9.15 12.58 5.93
C ARG A 453 -9.96 11.51 6.65
N ALA A 454 -9.64 11.27 7.90
CA ALA A 454 -10.25 10.22 8.69
C ALA A 454 -10.82 10.77 10.00
N ARG A 455 -11.80 10.05 10.56
CA ARG A 455 -12.25 10.22 11.94
C ARG A 455 -12.63 8.88 12.53
N VAL A 456 -12.57 8.80 13.85
CA VAL A 456 -13.05 7.63 14.58
C VAL A 456 -14.49 7.82 15.01
N VAL A 457 -15.23 6.72 15.09
CA VAL A 457 -16.58 6.67 15.65
C VAL A 457 -16.55 5.75 16.86
N ILE A 458 -16.97 6.26 18.01
CA ILE A 458 -17.04 5.51 19.26
C ILE A 458 -18.50 5.40 19.73
N ASN A 459 -18.79 4.49 20.65
CA ASN A 459 -20.10 4.48 21.30
C ASN A 459 -20.23 5.63 22.29
N ASN A 460 -21.43 6.21 22.36
CA ASN A 460 -21.72 7.33 23.23
C ASN A 460 -21.94 6.88 24.68
N PRO A 461 -21.10 7.29 25.66
CA PRO A 461 -21.30 6.92 27.06
C PRO A 461 -22.56 7.54 27.67
N LEU A 462 -23.16 8.57 27.05
CA LEU A 462 -24.39 9.24 27.49
C LEU A 462 -25.67 8.59 26.94
N PHE A 463 -25.55 7.61 26.03
CA PHE A 463 -26.69 7.03 25.32
C PHE A 463 -27.74 6.44 26.26
N ASP A 464 -29.00 6.87 26.07
CA ASP A 464 -30.19 6.35 26.76
C ASP A 464 -30.07 6.37 28.30
N ARG A 465 -29.35 7.38 28.83
CA ARG A 465 -29.27 7.66 30.27
C ARG A 465 -30.29 8.71 30.69
N ASN A 466 -30.67 8.69 31.97
CA ASN A 466 -31.57 9.69 32.57
C ASN A 466 -30.82 11.02 32.82
N LEU A 467 -30.61 11.78 31.74
CA LEU A 467 -29.95 13.07 31.73
C LEU A 467 -30.96 14.22 31.94
N GLN A 468 -30.47 15.39 32.36
CA GLN A 468 -31.29 16.59 32.45
C GLN A 468 -31.86 17.00 31.09
N GLU A 469 -33.01 17.69 31.10
CA GLU A 469 -33.58 18.25 29.87
C GLU A 469 -32.68 19.34 29.26
N GLY A 470 -32.65 19.43 27.94
CA GLY A 470 -31.80 20.37 27.21
C GLY A 470 -30.81 19.65 26.29
N LEU A 471 -29.62 20.25 26.12
CA LEU A 471 -28.60 19.78 25.18
C LEU A 471 -28.14 18.34 25.48
N GLN A 472 -28.06 17.96 26.75
CA GLN A 472 -27.60 16.63 27.17
C GLN A 472 -28.56 15.53 26.76
N LYS A 473 -29.87 15.78 26.88
CA LYS A 473 -30.90 14.85 26.46
C LYS A 473 -30.88 14.65 24.94
N GLU A 474 -30.61 15.70 24.16
CA GLU A 474 -30.43 15.58 22.72
C GLU A 474 -29.18 14.74 22.38
N LEU A 475 -28.05 15.03 23.02
CA LEU A 475 -26.81 14.29 22.81
C LEU A 475 -26.90 12.82 23.27
N GLY A 476 -27.70 12.52 24.29
CA GLY A 476 -27.99 11.16 24.76
C GLY A 476 -28.93 10.35 23.86
N LYS A 477 -29.53 10.96 22.82
CA LYS A 477 -30.35 10.23 21.83
C LYS A 477 -29.51 9.42 20.87
N ASP A 478 -28.32 9.92 20.53
CA ASP A 478 -27.43 9.26 19.58
C ASP A 478 -26.57 8.24 20.32
N SER A 479 -26.56 7.00 19.83
CA SER A 479 -25.75 5.92 20.40
C SER A 479 -24.28 5.99 20.01
N LEU A 480 -23.91 6.89 19.10
CA LEU A 480 -22.57 7.05 18.54
C LEU A 480 -22.07 8.48 18.70
N LEU A 481 -20.78 8.62 19.02
CA LEU A 481 -20.03 9.87 18.94
C LEU A 481 -19.05 9.79 17.78
N ARG A 482 -19.06 10.80 16.93
CA ARG A 482 -18.11 10.95 15.82
C ARG A 482 -17.08 11.99 16.22
N GLY A 483 -15.80 11.63 16.11
CA GLY A 483 -14.72 12.58 16.36
C GLY A 483 -14.54 13.60 15.25
N ASP A 484 -13.64 14.52 15.52
CA ASP A 484 -13.22 15.51 14.54
C ASP A 484 -12.46 14.84 13.39
N TRP A 485 -12.58 15.44 12.21
CA TRP A 485 -11.81 15.02 11.05
C TRP A 485 -10.33 15.37 11.25
N SER A 486 -9.45 14.46 10.86
CA SER A 486 -8.03 14.76 10.68
C SER A 486 -7.82 15.85 9.62
N GLU A 487 -6.61 16.40 9.60
CA GLU A 487 -6.11 17.11 8.42
C GLU A 487 -6.13 16.21 7.18
N TRP A 488 -6.20 16.83 6.02
CA TRP A 488 -6.14 16.12 4.74
C TRP A 488 -4.75 15.54 4.48
N SER A 489 -4.70 14.33 3.90
CA SER A 489 -3.48 13.69 3.42
C SER A 489 -2.83 14.50 2.29
N ALA A 490 -1.56 14.17 2.00
CA ALA A 490 -0.98 14.54 0.72
C ALA A 490 -1.82 13.99 -0.44
N PRO A 491 -1.91 14.71 -1.58
CA PRO A 491 -2.57 14.19 -2.78
C PRO A 491 -1.91 12.91 -3.25
N VAL A 492 -2.71 11.90 -3.56
CA VAL A 492 -2.27 10.61 -4.10
C VAL A 492 -2.99 10.33 -5.41
N THR A 493 -2.21 10.04 -6.44
CA THR A 493 -2.71 9.64 -7.76
C THR A 493 -2.91 8.14 -7.78
N VAL A 494 -4.12 7.71 -8.12
CA VAL A 494 -4.42 6.29 -8.35
C VAL A 494 -3.66 5.83 -9.58
N ASP A 495 -3.00 4.69 -9.48
CA ASP A 495 -2.25 4.11 -10.57
C ASP A 495 -3.12 3.96 -11.84
N PRO A 496 -2.69 4.50 -12.99
CA PRO A 496 -3.51 4.50 -14.20
C PRO A 496 -3.51 3.12 -14.85
N SER A 497 -4.66 2.66 -15.34
CA SER A 497 -4.75 1.34 -16.00
C SER A 497 -3.89 1.25 -17.27
N ASN A 498 -3.69 2.39 -17.94
CA ASN A 498 -2.84 2.54 -19.10
C ASN A 498 -2.06 3.86 -19.03
N ALA A 499 -0.83 3.85 -19.55
CA ALA A 499 -0.01 5.04 -19.66
C ALA A 499 0.95 4.91 -20.84
N PHE A 500 1.40 6.02 -21.40
CA PHE A 500 2.49 6.00 -22.36
C PHE A 500 3.40 7.20 -22.22
N PHE A 501 4.66 6.99 -22.61
CA PHE A 501 5.73 7.96 -22.48
C PHE A 501 6.55 7.95 -23.75
N VAL A 502 6.90 9.11 -24.27
CA VAL A 502 7.85 9.24 -25.37
C VAL A 502 9.24 9.30 -24.75
N THR A 503 10.07 8.29 -24.97
CA THR A 503 11.39 8.17 -24.33
C THR A 503 12.51 8.79 -25.18
N SER A 504 12.32 8.88 -26.50
CA SER A 504 13.21 9.62 -27.40
C SER A 504 12.42 10.22 -28.56
N ALA A 505 12.92 11.33 -29.09
CA ALA A 505 12.42 11.94 -30.32
C ALA A 505 13.59 12.64 -31.02
N GLU A 506 13.76 12.34 -32.30
CA GLU A 506 14.81 12.92 -33.14
C GLU A 506 14.16 13.59 -34.35
N ASP A 507 14.50 14.87 -34.55
CA ASP A 507 14.14 15.61 -35.75
C ASP A 507 14.99 15.10 -36.93
N ARG A 508 14.68 15.59 -38.13
CA ARG A 508 15.39 15.28 -39.36
C ARG A 508 16.88 15.58 -39.20
N SER A 509 17.71 14.58 -39.46
CA SER A 509 19.16 14.72 -39.53
C SER A 509 19.66 14.31 -40.92
N GLU A 510 20.93 14.61 -41.22
CA GLU A 510 21.56 14.14 -42.47
C GLU A 510 21.54 12.60 -42.60
N ILE A 511 21.50 11.88 -41.46
CA ILE A 511 21.51 10.42 -41.40
C ILE A 511 20.08 9.85 -41.42
N SER A 512 19.14 10.47 -40.68
CA SER A 512 17.73 10.09 -40.66
C SER A 512 16.89 11.22 -41.26
N PRO A 513 16.59 11.19 -42.57
CA PRO A 513 15.86 12.28 -43.23
C PRO A 513 14.39 12.37 -42.78
N ARG A 514 13.88 11.36 -42.07
CA ARG A 514 12.55 11.34 -41.47
C ARG A 514 12.66 11.55 -39.96
N PRO A 515 11.78 12.37 -39.38
CA PRO A 515 11.68 12.48 -37.93
C PRO A 515 11.16 11.14 -37.39
N HIS A 516 11.66 10.72 -36.22
CA HIS A 516 11.23 9.49 -35.57
C HIS A 516 11.18 9.66 -34.06
N ALA A 517 10.31 8.91 -33.41
CA ALA A 517 10.19 8.87 -31.96
C ALA A 517 10.15 7.44 -31.46
N THR A 518 10.56 7.23 -30.20
CA THR A 518 10.34 5.97 -29.48
C THR A 518 9.42 6.24 -28.31
N ALA A 519 8.38 5.42 -28.16
CA ALA A 519 7.48 5.46 -27.02
C ALA A 519 7.46 4.12 -26.29
N GLN A 520 7.16 4.17 -25.00
CA GLN A 520 6.84 3.01 -24.18
C GLN A 520 5.36 3.10 -23.79
N ILE A 521 4.64 2.00 -24.01
CA ILE A 521 3.24 1.83 -23.65
C ILE A 521 3.17 0.89 -22.46
N PHE A 522 2.43 1.29 -21.43
CA PHE A 522 2.20 0.52 -20.22
C PHE A 522 0.72 0.21 -20.07
N GLN A 523 0.40 -1.04 -19.73
CA GLN A 523 -0.94 -1.45 -19.35
C GLN A 523 -0.86 -2.32 -18.09
N PHE A 524 -1.64 -1.98 -17.06
CA PHE A 524 -1.75 -2.82 -15.87
C PHE A 524 -2.50 -4.10 -16.24
N TYR A 525 -1.84 -5.25 -16.12
CA TYR A 525 -2.41 -6.53 -16.50
C TYR A 525 -1.81 -7.70 -15.69
N TYR A 526 -2.69 -8.44 -15.02
CA TYR A 526 -2.36 -9.57 -14.16
C TYR A 526 -1.36 -9.15 -13.04
N GLY A 527 -1.68 -8.03 -12.37
CA GLY A 527 -1.05 -7.59 -11.13
C GLY A 527 0.21 -6.74 -11.31
N TYR A 528 0.72 -6.65 -12.53
CA TYR A 528 1.90 -5.86 -12.88
C TYR A 528 1.65 -5.07 -14.16
N TYR A 529 2.43 -4.01 -14.37
CA TYR A 529 2.41 -3.34 -15.66
C TYR A 529 3.07 -4.21 -16.73
N ARG A 530 2.53 -4.18 -17.95
CA ARG A 530 3.13 -4.77 -19.14
C ARG A 530 3.62 -3.63 -20.00
N VAL A 531 4.84 -3.75 -20.50
CA VAL A 531 5.48 -2.73 -21.31
C VAL A 531 5.67 -3.21 -22.74
N ALA A 532 5.37 -2.34 -23.70
CA ALA A 532 5.78 -2.51 -25.09
C ALA A 532 6.49 -1.23 -25.56
N GLN A 533 7.63 -1.40 -26.22
CA GLN A 533 8.38 -0.28 -26.81
C GLN A 533 8.05 -0.20 -28.30
N VAL A 534 7.64 0.98 -28.77
CA VAL A 534 7.26 1.22 -30.17
C VAL A 534 8.15 2.30 -30.78
N SER A 535 8.59 2.07 -32.01
CA SER A 535 9.25 3.09 -32.84
C SER A 535 8.20 3.67 -33.79
N LEU A 536 8.13 4.99 -33.86
CA LEU A 536 7.07 5.74 -34.53
C LEU A 536 7.67 6.67 -35.59
N GLU A 537 7.15 6.62 -36.80
CA GLU A 537 7.27 7.66 -37.83
C GLU A 537 5.96 8.50 -37.90
N PRO A 538 6.00 9.72 -38.48
CA PRO A 538 4.80 10.49 -38.77
C PRO A 538 3.73 9.67 -39.51
N GLY A 539 2.54 9.58 -38.92
CA GLY A 539 1.41 8.79 -39.41
C GLY A 539 1.21 7.47 -38.65
N ASP A 540 2.19 7.02 -37.88
CA ASP A 540 2.08 5.79 -37.09
C ASP A 540 1.22 5.99 -35.84
N VAL A 541 0.41 4.98 -35.53
CA VAL A 541 -0.36 4.90 -34.30
C VAL A 541 0.47 4.26 -33.20
N VAL A 542 0.31 4.71 -31.96
CA VAL A 542 0.99 4.18 -30.78
C VAL A 542 0.39 2.81 -30.40
N MET A 543 0.88 1.75 -31.05
CA MET A 543 0.47 0.37 -30.78
C MET A 543 1.66 -0.59 -30.86
N ASN A 544 1.71 -1.58 -29.97
CA ASN A 544 2.62 -2.72 -30.05
C ASN A 544 2.15 -3.85 -29.11
N ASP A 545 2.70 -5.05 -29.26
CA ASP A 545 2.40 -6.19 -28.40
C ASP A 545 3.42 -6.30 -27.24
N ALA A 546 2.92 -6.36 -26.01
CA ALA A 546 3.74 -6.73 -24.86
C ALA A 546 3.85 -8.26 -24.76
N LYS A 547 5.05 -8.75 -24.44
CA LYS A 547 5.26 -10.18 -24.17
C LYS A 547 4.74 -10.52 -22.77
N LEU A 548 3.95 -11.57 -22.67
CA LEU A 548 3.47 -12.10 -21.40
C LEU A 548 4.27 -13.36 -21.03
N PRO A 549 4.60 -13.56 -19.73
CA PRO A 549 5.06 -14.86 -19.25
C PRO A 549 3.95 -15.91 -19.37
N GLU A 550 4.25 -17.17 -19.08
CA GLU A 550 3.25 -18.25 -19.07
C GLU A 550 2.29 -18.06 -17.88
N LEU A 551 1.22 -17.32 -18.13
CA LEU A 551 0.18 -16.99 -17.14
C LEU A 551 -1.06 -17.84 -17.34
N ARG A 552 -1.77 -18.10 -16.25
CA ARG A 552 -3.05 -18.81 -16.24
C ARG A 552 -4.09 -18.06 -15.42
N ILE A 553 -5.34 -18.08 -15.85
CA ILE A 553 -6.48 -17.52 -15.11
C ILE A 553 -7.34 -18.65 -14.54
N ALA A 554 -8.21 -18.29 -13.59
CA ALA A 554 -9.10 -19.25 -12.95
C ALA A 554 -10.17 -19.73 -13.93
N ASP A 555 -10.46 -21.03 -13.90
CA ASP A 555 -11.74 -21.56 -14.36
C ASP A 555 -12.81 -21.23 -13.31
N MET A 556 -13.63 -20.22 -13.59
CA MET A 556 -14.63 -19.71 -12.65
C MET A 556 -15.69 -20.75 -12.29
N ALA A 557 -16.03 -21.66 -13.21
CA ALA A 557 -17.02 -22.71 -12.93
C ALA A 557 -16.45 -23.76 -11.99
N LYS A 558 -15.18 -24.16 -12.21
CA LYS A 558 -14.48 -25.07 -11.31
C LYS A 558 -14.25 -24.45 -9.94
N LEU A 559 -13.87 -23.18 -9.88
CA LEU A 559 -13.65 -22.47 -8.62
C LEU A 559 -14.94 -22.31 -7.81
N ASP A 560 -16.06 -21.98 -8.45
CA ASP A 560 -17.38 -21.91 -7.82
C ASP A 560 -17.82 -23.28 -7.27
N ASP A 561 -17.62 -24.36 -8.02
CA ASP A 561 -17.87 -25.73 -7.55
C ASP A 561 -17.00 -26.10 -6.33
N MET A 562 -15.71 -25.72 -6.33
CA MET A 562 -14.82 -25.91 -5.19
C MET A 562 -15.28 -25.13 -3.95
N ILE A 563 -15.68 -23.87 -4.09
CA ILE A 563 -16.20 -23.06 -2.99
C ILE A 563 -17.47 -23.68 -2.42
N LYS A 564 -18.40 -24.12 -3.28
CA LYS A 564 -19.65 -24.82 -2.87
C LYS A 564 -19.37 -26.13 -2.13
N LYS A 565 -18.26 -26.80 -2.45
CA LYS A 565 -17.79 -28.02 -1.76
C LYS A 565 -16.99 -27.72 -0.48
N GLY A 566 -16.80 -26.45 -0.11
CA GLY A 566 -15.98 -26.05 1.03
C GLY A 566 -14.47 -26.27 0.83
N GLN A 567 -14.02 -26.50 -0.40
CA GLN A 567 -12.62 -26.72 -0.76
C GLN A 567 -12.01 -25.40 -1.23
N MET A 568 -11.91 -24.41 -0.34
CA MET A 568 -11.39 -23.10 -0.72
C MET A 568 -9.88 -23.20 -1.03
N PRO A 569 -9.43 -22.96 -2.27
CA PRO A 569 -8.02 -23.02 -2.59
C PRO A 569 -7.30 -21.79 -2.03
N GLY A 570 -6.21 -22.01 -1.30
CA GLY A 570 -5.33 -20.92 -0.86
C GLY A 570 -5.77 -20.19 0.41
N ALA A 571 -6.87 -20.59 1.07
CA ALA A 571 -7.01 -20.23 2.49
C ALA A 571 -5.78 -20.80 3.20
N PRO A 572 -4.96 -19.99 3.92
CA PRO A 572 -3.89 -20.53 4.73
C PRO A 572 -4.52 -21.61 5.58
N SER A 573 -4.09 -22.86 5.39
CA SER A 573 -4.59 -23.96 6.20
C SER A 573 -4.36 -23.53 7.64
N ALA A 574 -5.43 -23.30 8.41
CA ALA A 574 -5.31 -22.92 9.81
C ALA A 574 -4.28 -23.89 10.41
N PRO A 575 -3.20 -23.39 11.04
CA PRO A 575 -2.09 -24.24 11.45
C PRO A 575 -2.68 -25.42 12.20
N GLN A 576 -2.54 -26.63 11.64
CA GLN A 576 -3.04 -27.83 12.29
C GLN A 576 -2.42 -27.83 13.67
N ALA A 577 -3.25 -27.61 14.70
CA ALA A 577 -2.79 -27.60 16.08
C ALA A 577 -1.94 -28.86 16.24
N PRO A 578 -0.66 -28.74 16.67
CA PRO A 578 0.25 -29.87 16.72
C PRO A 578 -0.48 -31.01 17.41
N ALA A 579 -0.59 -32.14 16.71
CA ALA A 579 -1.36 -33.28 17.19
C ALA A 579 -0.99 -33.50 18.66
N ALA A 580 -1.98 -33.27 19.55
CA ALA A 580 -1.74 -33.32 20.99
C ALA A 580 -0.97 -34.62 21.27
N PRO A 581 0.19 -34.56 21.94
CA PRO A 581 1.02 -35.74 22.13
C PRO A 581 0.11 -36.80 22.73
N SER A 582 -0.06 -37.90 21.99
CA SER A 582 -0.84 -39.05 22.42
C SER A 582 -0.40 -39.37 23.83
N ARG A 583 -1.26 -39.09 24.81
CA ARG A 583 -1.04 -39.49 26.20
C ARG A 583 -1.05 -41.01 26.20
N GLY A 584 0.13 -41.60 26.06
CA GLY A 584 0.34 -43.00 26.31
C GLY A 584 -0.18 -43.32 27.71
N PRO A 585 -0.92 -44.43 27.89
CA PRO A 585 -1.44 -44.82 29.19
C PRO A 585 -0.26 -44.98 30.16
N GLY A 586 -0.38 -44.32 31.31
CA GLY A 586 0.68 -44.22 32.31
C GLY A 586 1.22 -45.58 32.77
N GLY A 587 2.52 -45.75 32.61
CA GLY A 587 3.30 -46.78 33.30
C GLY A 587 4.02 -46.15 34.50
N PRO A 588 3.90 -46.72 35.71
CA PRO A 588 4.60 -46.21 36.88
C PRO A 588 6.04 -46.72 36.91
N GLY A 589 7.00 -45.80 37.10
CA GLY A 589 8.33 -46.10 37.62
C GLY A 589 9.36 -46.57 36.58
N GLY A 590 10.43 -45.80 36.43
CA GLY A 590 11.60 -46.24 35.68
C GLY A 590 12.66 -45.15 35.56
N LYS A 591 13.85 -45.43 36.10
CA LYS A 591 15.05 -44.61 36.09
C LYS A 591 15.45 -44.19 34.66
N SER A 592 15.88 -42.95 34.50
CA SER A 592 16.46 -42.41 33.26
C SER A 592 17.63 -43.26 32.76
N PRO A 593 17.66 -43.68 31.47
CA PRO A 593 18.87 -44.11 30.81
C PRO A 593 19.47 -42.98 29.95
N MET A 594 20.80 -43.02 29.85
CA MET A 594 21.65 -42.21 28.98
C MET A 594 21.13 -42.20 27.53
N GLY A 595 21.29 -41.04 26.88
CA GLY A 595 20.83 -40.79 25.52
C GLY A 595 21.40 -41.78 24.48
N PRO A 596 20.67 -42.02 23.38
CA PRO A 596 21.12 -42.91 22.32
C PRO A 596 22.24 -42.26 21.50
N ALA A 597 23.24 -43.09 21.17
CA ALA A 597 24.28 -42.79 20.21
C ALA A 597 23.71 -42.48 18.81
N PRO A 598 24.39 -41.67 17.99
CA PRO A 598 23.93 -41.32 16.66
C PRO A 598 23.77 -42.56 15.78
N ALA A 599 22.62 -42.67 15.12
CA ALA A 599 22.29 -43.76 14.23
C ALA A 599 23.31 -43.88 13.09
N VAL A 600 23.83 -45.09 12.92
CA VAL A 600 24.64 -45.52 11.78
C VAL A 600 23.81 -45.34 10.52
N ARG A 601 24.31 -44.51 9.58
CA ARG A 601 23.71 -44.32 8.25
C ARG A 601 23.76 -45.66 7.51
N ASP A 602 22.60 -46.10 7.06
CA ASP A 602 22.41 -47.28 6.22
C ASP A 602 23.11 -47.06 4.85
N PRO A 603 24.16 -47.83 4.50
CA PRO A 603 24.94 -47.62 3.28
C PRO A 603 24.27 -48.17 2.00
N GLY A 604 22.99 -48.57 2.06
CA GLY A 604 22.27 -49.20 0.95
C GLY A 604 21.39 -48.29 0.09
N VAL A 605 21.19 -47.02 0.44
CA VAL A 605 20.38 -46.10 -0.38
C VAL A 605 21.25 -45.44 -1.43
N ALA A 606 21.21 -45.97 -2.65
CA ALA A 606 21.82 -45.33 -3.81
C ALA A 606 21.33 -43.87 -3.89
N PRO A 607 22.24 -42.88 -3.97
CA PRO A 607 21.84 -41.48 -4.07
C PRO A 607 20.91 -41.34 -5.28
N GLY A 608 19.68 -40.88 -5.02
CA GLY A 608 18.71 -40.61 -6.09
C GLY A 608 19.39 -39.78 -7.18
N ALA A 609 19.17 -40.18 -8.43
CA ALA A 609 19.78 -39.53 -9.59
C ALA A 609 19.65 -38.01 -9.45
N ALA A 610 20.79 -37.31 -9.48
CA ALA A 610 20.78 -35.86 -9.42
C ALA A 610 19.88 -35.32 -10.55
N PRO A 611 19.01 -34.34 -10.27
CA PRO A 611 18.16 -33.75 -11.30
C PRO A 611 19.03 -33.29 -12.46
N THR A 612 18.59 -33.60 -13.69
CA THR A 612 19.36 -33.29 -14.89
C THR A 612 19.61 -31.77 -14.95
N PRO A 613 20.87 -31.32 -14.97
CA PRO A 613 21.17 -29.88 -15.01
C PRO A 613 20.59 -29.28 -16.29
N GLY A 614 19.56 -28.45 -16.17
CA GLY A 614 18.98 -27.68 -17.29
C GLY A 614 17.46 -27.74 -17.44
N GLU A 615 16.75 -28.65 -16.78
CA GLU A 615 15.28 -28.62 -16.78
C GLU A 615 14.79 -27.57 -15.78
N LYS A 616 14.23 -26.47 -16.30
CA LYS A 616 13.61 -25.45 -15.45
C LYS A 616 12.45 -26.10 -14.68
N PRO A 617 12.34 -25.90 -13.36
CA PRO A 617 11.21 -26.43 -12.61
C PRO A 617 9.90 -25.95 -13.23
N LYS A 618 9.05 -26.88 -13.67
CA LYS A 618 7.71 -26.55 -14.16
C LYS A 618 6.87 -26.12 -12.98
N ILE A 619 6.30 -24.93 -13.04
CA ILE A 619 5.38 -24.45 -12.02
C ILE A 619 4.13 -25.32 -12.07
N GLN A 620 3.86 -25.96 -10.94
CA GLN A 620 2.61 -26.69 -10.75
C GLN A 620 1.53 -25.69 -10.39
N TRP A 621 0.77 -25.27 -11.40
CA TRP A 621 -0.43 -24.46 -11.19
C TRP A 621 -1.51 -25.30 -10.51
N PRO A 622 -2.25 -24.73 -9.54
CA PRO A 622 -3.43 -25.38 -9.01
C PRO A 622 -4.42 -25.73 -10.12
N ASP A 623 -5.12 -26.84 -9.94
CA ASP A 623 -6.09 -27.39 -10.87
C ASP A 623 -7.20 -26.42 -11.32
N TRP A 624 -7.49 -25.38 -10.54
CA TRP A 624 -8.47 -24.35 -10.87
C TRP A 624 -7.89 -23.20 -11.71
N MET A 625 -6.57 -23.05 -11.80
CA MET A 625 -5.89 -22.15 -12.73
C MET A 625 -5.58 -22.88 -14.05
N ALA A 626 -6.64 -23.24 -14.77
CA ALA A 626 -6.54 -24.13 -15.94
C ALA A 626 -6.51 -23.39 -17.29
N VAL A 627 -6.94 -22.12 -17.34
CA VAL A 627 -7.08 -21.40 -18.61
C VAL A 627 -5.79 -20.66 -18.92
N GLU A 628 -5.11 -21.06 -19.99
CA GLU A 628 -3.87 -20.40 -20.45
C GLU A 628 -4.17 -19.06 -21.12
N LEU A 629 -3.41 -18.03 -20.75
CA LEU A 629 -3.47 -16.71 -21.38
C LEU A 629 -2.64 -16.65 -22.66
N PRO A 630 -2.95 -15.73 -23.60
CA PRO A 630 -2.10 -15.51 -24.76
C PRO A 630 -0.70 -15.07 -24.35
N LYS A 631 0.30 -15.41 -25.17
CA LYS A 631 1.72 -15.04 -24.94
C LYS A 631 2.03 -13.59 -25.23
N THR A 632 1.10 -12.88 -25.85
CA THR A 632 1.20 -11.45 -26.18
C THR A 632 -0.07 -10.73 -25.77
N LEU A 633 0.08 -9.48 -25.36
CA LEU A 633 -1.00 -8.57 -25.02
C LEU A 633 -0.91 -7.35 -25.94
N PRO A 634 -1.91 -7.12 -26.82
CA PRO A 634 -1.91 -5.94 -27.67
C PRO A 634 -2.10 -4.69 -26.81
N LEU A 635 -1.09 -3.81 -26.82
CA LEU A 635 -1.14 -2.51 -26.17
C LEU A 635 -1.42 -1.46 -27.24
N THR A 636 -2.53 -0.74 -27.08
CA THR A 636 -2.92 0.34 -28.00
C THR A 636 -3.23 1.60 -27.22
N VAL A 637 -2.67 2.70 -27.68
CA VAL A 637 -3.05 4.05 -27.26
C VAL A 637 -3.62 4.76 -28.47
N ASP A 638 -4.74 5.43 -28.28
CA ASP A 638 -5.40 6.20 -29.33
C ASP A 638 -4.68 7.53 -29.57
N ALA A 639 -3.44 7.43 -30.05
CA ALA A 639 -2.54 8.51 -30.37
C ALA A 639 -1.75 8.18 -31.63
N MET A 640 -1.54 9.18 -32.49
CA MET A 640 -0.79 9.08 -33.73
C MET A 640 0.32 10.13 -33.75
N LEU A 641 1.55 9.74 -34.09
CA LEU A 641 2.64 10.70 -34.22
C LEU A 641 2.40 11.56 -35.47
N LEU A 642 2.41 12.89 -35.33
CA LEU A 642 2.28 13.83 -36.45
C LEU A 642 3.65 14.32 -36.93
N ASP A 643 4.53 14.71 -36.01
CA ASP A 643 5.86 15.23 -36.33
C ASP A 643 6.78 15.21 -35.08
N VAL A 644 8.07 15.44 -35.28
CA VAL A 644 9.02 15.75 -34.21
C VAL A 644 9.66 17.10 -34.52
N ALA A 645 9.57 18.04 -33.59
CA ALA A 645 10.11 19.38 -33.74
C ALA A 645 11.27 19.61 -32.76
N SER A 646 12.34 20.23 -33.22
CA SER A 646 13.41 20.74 -32.36
C SER A 646 13.11 22.18 -31.90
N VAL A 647 12.80 22.35 -30.62
CA VAL A 647 12.56 23.66 -30.00
C VAL A 647 13.85 24.18 -29.34
N PRO A 648 14.27 25.44 -29.61
CA PRO A 648 15.46 26.02 -28.98
C PRO A 648 15.23 26.23 -27.48
N ALA A 649 16.11 25.67 -26.64
CA ALA A 649 16.06 25.76 -25.18
C ALA A 649 17.43 26.21 -24.64
N GLY A 650 17.77 27.49 -24.88
CA GLY A 650 19.10 28.04 -24.60
C GLY A 650 20.13 27.58 -25.63
N ASP A 651 21.30 27.14 -25.18
CA ASP A 651 22.38 26.64 -26.05
C ASP A 651 22.14 25.20 -26.56
N ARG A 652 21.03 24.58 -26.17
CA ARG A 652 20.65 23.21 -26.58
C ARG A 652 19.29 23.22 -27.25
N SER A 653 19.13 22.39 -28.28
CA SER A 653 17.81 22.03 -28.80
C SER A 653 17.17 20.97 -27.91
N LYS A 654 15.86 21.08 -27.69
CA LYS A 654 15.03 20.02 -27.11
C LYS A 654 14.08 19.51 -28.17
N SER A 655 14.00 18.19 -28.32
CA SER A 655 13.04 17.58 -29.23
C SER A 655 11.67 17.48 -28.55
N GLU A 656 10.61 17.75 -29.31
CA GLU A 656 9.21 17.64 -28.91
C GLU A 656 8.50 16.73 -29.91
N ALA A 657 7.81 15.69 -29.42
CA ALA A 657 6.98 14.83 -30.24
C ALA A 657 5.55 15.39 -30.25
N VAL A 658 5.03 15.67 -31.44
CA VAL A 658 3.66 16.18 -31.65
C VAL A 658 2.77 15.01 -32.00
N LEU A 659 1.79 14.70 -31.16
CA LEU A 659 0.84 13.59 -31.35
C LEU A 659 -0.58 14.12 -31.56
N ARG A 660 -1.39 13.38 -32.31
CA ARG A 660 -2.83 13.56 -32.42
C ARG A 660 -3.55 12.45 -31.69
N LEU A 661 -4.37 12.78 -30.71
CA LEU A 661 -5.24 11.83 -30.02
C LEU A 661 -6.43 11.44 -30.92
N GLY A 662 -7.10 10.32 -30.66
CA GLY A 662 -8.23 9.88 -31.50
C GLY A 662 -9.45 10.80 -31.46
N ASN A 663 -9.58 11.66 -30.46
CA ASN A 663 -10.57 12.74 -30.43
C ASN A 663 -10.20 13.93 -31.35
N GLY A 664 -9.02 13.90 -31.96
CA GLY A 664 -8.50 14.94 -32.85
C GLY A 664 -7.59 15.98 -32.17
N ASP A 665 -7.49 15.98 -30.85
CA ASP A 665 -6.66 16.94 -30.11
C ASP A 665 -5.18 16.72 -30.38
N ILE A 666 -4.43 17.83 -30.49
CA ILE A 666 -2.98 17.81 -30.66
C ILE A 666 -2.33 17.94 -29.29
N PHE A 667 -1.48 16.97 -28.94
CA PHE A 667 -0.78 16.90 -27.68
C PHE A 667 0.74 16.82 -27.91
N VAL A 668 1.52 17.58 -27.14
CA VAL A 668 2.99 17.63 -27.29
C VAL A 668 3.66 16.92 -26.11
N LYS A 669 4.55 15.98 -26.40
CA LYS A 669 5.37 15.25 -25.42
C LYS A 669 6.83 15.63 -25.53
N MET A 670 7.47 15.89 -24.38
CA MET A 670 8.90 16.15 -24.30
C MET A 670 9.61 14.91 -23.74
N PRO A 671 10.49 14.23 -24.51
CA PRO A 671 11.10 12.99 -24.05
C PRO A 671 12.00 13.14 -22.82
N GLU A 672 12.57 14.33 -22.61
CA GLU A 672 13.33 14.61 -21.40
C GLU A 672 12.44 14.72 -20.16
N ALA A 673 11.26 15.34 -20.28
CA ALA A 673 10.30 15.46 -19.19
C ALA A 673 9.67 14.10 -18.85
N ASP A 674 9.30 13.31 -19.86
CA ASP A 674 8.75 11.97 -19.68
C ASP A 674 9.75 11.02 -19.02
N ARG A 675 11.04 11.05 -19.41
CA ARG A 675 12.10 10.26 -18.75
C ARG A 675 12.35 10.64 -17.30
N GLN A 676 12.08 11.90 -16.94
CA GLN A 676 12.20 12.39 -15.57
C GLN A 676 10.94 12.14 -14.74
N ASN A 677 9.84 11.69 -15.36
CA ASN A 677 8.59 11.46 -14.68
C ASN A 677 8.73 10.30 -13.66
N PRO A 678 8.45 10.52 -12.36
CA PRO A 678 8.54 9.47 -11.35
C PRO A 678 7.56 8.31 -11.62
N LEU A 679 6.41 8.59 -12.26
CA LEU A 679 5.46 7.55 -12.66
C LEU A 679 6.11 6.56 -13.63
N LEU A 680 6.84 7.02 -14.66
CA LEU A 680 7.51 6.13 -15.61
C LEU A 680 8.42 5.13 -14.89
N LYS A 681 9.25 5.59 -13.95
CA LYS A 681 10.15 4.72 -13.16
C LYS A 681 9.39 3.68 -12.33
N LYS A 682 8.26 4.08 -11.72
CA LYS A 682 7.38 3.18 -10.98
C LYS A 682 6.82 2.08 -11.90
N LEU A 683 6.34 2.47 -13.09
CA LEU A 683 5.79 1.55 -14.08
C LEU A 683 6.84 0.61 -14.66
N GLU A 684 8.05 1.11 -14.95
CA GLU A 684 9.19 0.29 -15.38
C GLU A 684 9.60 -0.75 -14.33
N SER A 685 9.64 -0.35 -13.04
CA SER A 685 9.93 -1.28 -11.95
C SER A 685 8.87 -2.39 -11.86
N SER A 686 7.59 -2.00 -11.91
CA SER A 686 6.49 -2.96 -11.91
C SER A 686 6.53 -3.88 -13.15
N ALA A 687 6.86 -3.36 -14.32
CA ALA A 687 6.97 -4.16 -15.53
C ALA A 687 8.09 -5.19 -15.45
N LYS A 688 9.25 -4.80 -14.91
CA LYS A 688 10.37 -5.70 -14.68
C LYS A 688 10.03 -6.83 -13.69
N GLU A 689 9.29 -6.53 -12.63
CA GLU A 689 8.77 -7.55 -11.72
C GLU A 689 7.75 -8.46 -12.41
N GLY A 690 6.91 -7.90 -13.28
CA GLY A 690 5.98 -8.65 -14.09
C GLY A 690 6.63 -9.62 -15.06
N GLU A 691 7.82 -9.33 -15.60
CA GLU A 691 8.55 -10.22 -16.51
C GLU A 691 9.03 -11.52 -15.82
N THR A 692 9.34 -11.44 -14.52
CA THR A 692 9.78 -12.59 -13.71
C THR A 692 8.62 -13.27 -12.98
N GLN A 693 7.39 -12.79 -13.18
CA GLN A 693 6.20 -13.39 -12.60
C GLN A 693 6.04 -14.84 -13.05
N GLY A 694 5.75 -15.73 -12.10
CA GLY A 694 5.66 -17.15 -12.40
C GLY A 694 7.00 -17.70 -12.87
N GLN A 695 8.12 -17.18 -12.36
CA GLN A 695 9.41 -17.87 -12.40
C GLN A 695 9.78 -18.15 -10.95
N ASP A 696 10.21 -19.40 -10.66
CA ASP A 696 10.74 -19.71 -9.35
C ASP A 696 12.00 -18.85 -9.14
N LEU A 697 11.89 -17.82 -8.30
CA LEU A 697 13.00 -16.97 -7.92
C LEU A 697 13.95 -17.68 -6.96
N SER A 698 14.01 -19.02 -6.98
CA SER A 698 15.02 -19.81 -6.29
C SER A 698 16.36 -19.15 -6.54
N ILE A 699 16.83 -18.44 -5.52
CA ILE A 699 18.03 -17.61 -5.59
C ILE A 699 19.11 -18.55 -6.11
N PRO A 700 19.75 -18.26 -7.26
CA PRO A 700 20.76 -19.16 -7.80
C PRO A 700 21.72 -19.44 -6.65
N GLU A 701 21.77 -20.71 -6.24
CA GLU A 701 22.52 -21.15 -5.07
C GLU A 701 23.90 -20.50 -5.19
N PRO A 702 24.28 -19.61 -4.24
CA PRO A 702 25.36 -18.65 -4.43
C PRO A 702 26.54 -19.44 -4.97
N THR A 703 26.87 -19.24 -6.25
CA THR A 703 27.81 -20.08 -7.00
C THR A 703 28.97 -20.27 -6.08
N ARG A 704 29.13 -21.48 -5.51
CA ARG A 704 30.15 -21.75 -4.50
C ARG A 704 31.41 -21.16 -5.08
N SER A 705 31.92 -20.08 -4.45
CA SER A 705 33.06 -19.36 -4.96
C SER A 705 34.06 -20.43 -5.35
N PRO A 706 34.53 -20.46 -6.62
CA PRO A 706 35.39 -21.54 -7.08
C PRO A 706 36.44 -21.71 -6.00
N VAL A 707 36.50 -22.91 -5.41
CA VAL A 707 37.47 -23.22 -4.38
C VAL A 707 38.80 -23.05 -5.08
N PHE A 708 39.36 -21.84 -5.01
CA PHE A 708 40.68 -21.58 -5.50
C PHE A 708 41.54 -22.58 -4.72
N PRO A 709 42.26 -23.49 -5.40
CA PRO A 709 43.16 -24.38 -4.71
C PRO A 709 43.99 -23.50 -3.79
N ARG A 710 43.95 -23.78 -2.48
CA ARG A 710 44.77 -23.07 -1.50
C ARG A 710 46.17 -23.07 -2.10
N ARG A 711 46.67 -21.89 -2.49
CA ARG A 711 48.11 -21.73 -2.74
C ARG A 711 48.76 -22.15 -1.44
N ASP A 712 49.46 -23.28 -1.47
CA ASP A 712 50.35 -23.66 -0.39
C ASP A 712 51.21 -22.44 -0.10
N ARG A 713 51.05 -21.87 1.09
CA ARG A 713 51.91 -20.81 1.61
C ARG A 713 53.31 -21.39 1.70
N GLN A 714 54.09 -21.20 0.64
CA GLN A 714 55.53 -21.35 0.66
C GLN A 714 56.06 -20.39 1.74
N GLY A 715 56.73 -20.95 2.74
CA GLY A 715 57.04 -20.26 3.98
C GLY A 715 57.96 -19.06 3.81
N ASP A 716 57.45 -17.88 4.17
CA ASP A 716 58.27 -16.72 4.50
C ASP A 716 58.97 -16.97 5.84
N ARG A 717 60.22 -17.43 5.78
CA ARG A 717 61.15 -17.35 6.91
C ARG A 717 61.58 -15.88 7.08
N PRO A 718 61.52 -15.30 8.29
CA PRO A 718 62.00 -13.94 8.53
C PRO A 718 63.52 -13.85 8.30
N PRO A 719 64.01 -12.75 7.69
CA PRO A 719 65.43 -12.55 7.42
C PRO A 719 66.22 -12.37 8.72
N GLY A 720 67.28 -13.15 8.87
CA GLY A 720 68.18 -13.12 10.01
C GLY A 720 68.92 -11.78 10.14
N LYS A 721 68.99 -11.29 11.38
CA LYS A 721 69.88 -10.21 11.84
C LYS A 721 71.32 -10.55 11.46
N THR A 722 71.88 -9.82 10.50
CA THR A 722 73.32 -9.75 10.26
C THR A 722 73.95 -8.78 11.25
N GLY A 723 74.78 -9.33 12.14
CA GLY A 723 75.66 -8.58 13.03
C GLY A 723 76.83 -8.00 12.24
N GLY A 724 77.15 -6.75 12.52
CA GLY A 724 78.33 -6.05 12.00
C GLY A 724 79.62 -6.45 12.72
N GLY A 725 80.70 -6.39 11.96
CA GLY A 725 82.10 -6.55 12.32
C GLY A 725 82.84 -6.77 11.00
N GLY A 726 83.46 -5.77 10.37
CA GLY A 726 84.40 -4.83 10.93
C GLY A 726 85.80 -5.35 10.57
N GLY A 727 86.45 -4.73 9.59
CA GLY A 727 87.89 -4.88 9.38
C GLY A 727 88.36 -5.04 7.93
N GLY A 728 88.90 -3.96 7.36
CA GLY A 728 90.25 -4.01 6.78
C GLY A 728 90.38 -3.98 5.26
N GLY A 729 90.84 -2.83 4.76
CA GLY A 729 91.97 -2.76 3.82
C GLY A 729 91.64 -2.56 2.34
N GLY A 730 92.08 -1.41 1.80
CA GLY A 730 92.18 -1.15 0.35
C GLY A 730 91.75 0.25 -0.02
#